data_AF-R9JEI2-F1
#
_entry.id   AF-R9JEI2-F1
#
_cell.length_a   1.000
_cell.length_b   1.000
_cell.length_c   1.000
_cell.angle_alpha   90.00
_cell.angle_beta   90.00
_cell.angle_gamma   90.00
#
_symmetry.space_group_name_H-M   'P 1'
#
loop_
_entity.id
_entity.type
_entity.pdbx_description
1 polymer ?
#
loop_
_entity_poly.entity_id
_entity_poly.type
_entity_poly.pdbx_seq_one_letter_code
_entity_poly.pdbx_strand_id
1 'polypeptide(L)'
;MNQHKKENQSKKKITEEILHQIGGSVILVLLLIAVVAICMVGWLSLASKKSELIQESKAAANQLTGFLEQYTKSTEQLAGNPEIKSLMLEAASFGDFWQSPKMDTVMENLVNIANTDTENVMAVWVSDLDASTLAQSDGFKSEKGWDITGRGWYGCITEKKTVLTEPYVDSSTGKMILSAAAPVYDDATGDVLGAVGMDISLDHMTEVMKEYKIGRNGYTLLLSEGGIFLYHPQSDIVQKNIKDTDTSQNVADAILSKNSEFLKYKTGGSAKYGFLQHAGDTGYVVLSSLPGLEYYETLTAMIFALVIIFTVGIILIAVRINKSAKNITKPILALNHTAQQLADGNLDVSLHITSENEIGELGESIQKTVNRLKEYIAYIDETAETLSQIADGKLSIHLKHEYSGEFQKIKTALLNISDSMNQVMVGIHESSERVSVGAAELASASQMLAEGAEQQAAAIEQLTATTTTVTEQVDNSRTGAEVSAKATSQAAAMIEQNQGKMKRMIDAMNEIHITSQKVVGIIQTIEDIASQTNLLSLNASIEAARAGEAGKGFAVVADEIGKLALESSKAANNTKELIEISIREINKGNAIAVDTMDSLQESVSAIKHVNEMIQETAADAAVQAENMKQLQIGIEEIARGIQDNSAASQETSATSEELASQAEILNQMVKKFELC
;
A
#
# COMPACT_ATOMS: atom_id res chain seq x y z
N MET A 1 -22.04 12.95 -43.99
CA MET A 1 -23.36 13.50 -43.57
C MET A 1 -24.28 12.50 -42.83
N ASN A 2 -23.77 11.35 -42.32
CA ASN A 2 -24.62 10.34 -41.63
C ASN A 2 -24.11 9.89 -40.24
N GLN A 3 -23.06 10.51 -39.68
CA GLN A 3 -22.60 10.22 -38.31
C GLN A 3 -23.09 11.24 -37.26
N HIS A 4 -23.41 12.47 -37.65
CA HIS A 4 -23.97 13.49 -36.74
C HIS A 4 -25.42 13.24 -36.29
N LYS A 5 -26.09 12.20 -36.82
CA LYS A 5 -27.47 11.86 -36.42
C LYS A 5 -27.54 10.78 -35.32
N LYS A 6 -26.40 10.15 -34.95
CA LYS A 6 -26.36 9.10 -33.91
C LYS A 6 -26.01 9.63 -32.50
N GLU A 7 -25.33 10.76 -32.36
CA GLU A 7 -24.97 11.30 -31.04
C GLU A 7 -26.12 12.01 -30.30
N ASN A 8 -27.22 12.33 -30.99
CA ASN A 8 -28.37 12.97 -30.37
C ASN A 8 -29.43 11.98 -29.84
N GLN A 9 -29.21 10.66 -29.98
CA GLN A 9 -30.14 9.63 -29.49
C GLN A 9 -29.84 9.12 -28.07
N SER A 10 -28.67 9.42 -27.49
CA SER A 10 -28.30 8.92 -26.15
C SER A 10 -28.62 9.90 -25.01
N LYS A 11 -28.81 11.19 -25.30
CA LYS A 11 -28.94 12.26 -24.28
C LYS A 11 -30.29 12.31 -23.54
N LYS A 12 -31.21 11.36 -23.79
CA LYS A 12 -32.54 11.31 -23.17
C LYS A 12 -32.67 10.40 -21.94
N LYS A 13 -31.66 9.64 -21.54
CA LYS A 13 -31.89 8.55 -20.55
C LYS A 13 -31.96 8.99 -19.09
N ILE A 14 -30.99 9.69 -18.51
CA ILE A 14 -30.94 9.88 -17.04
C ILE A 14 -32.07 10.76 -16.50
N THR A 15 -32.37 11.89 -17.14
CA THR A 15 -33.42 12.80 -16.67
C THR A 15 -34.82 12.22 -16.87
N GLU A 16 -35.06 11.49 -17.97
CA GLU A 16 -36.33 10.78 -18.20
C GLU A 16 -36.47 9.57 -17.27
N GLU A 17 -35.37 8.88 -16.94
CA GLU A 17 -35.35 7.71 -16.05
C GLU A 17 -35.54 8.11 -14.58
N ILE A 18 -34.95 9.22 -14.11
CA ILE A 18 -35.24 9.79 -12.77
C ILE A 18 -36.72 10.21 -12.68
N LEU A 19 -37.24 10.86 -13.72
CA LEU A 19 -38.64 11.26 -13.77
C LEU A 19 -39.59 10.04 -13.78
N HIS A 20 -39.21 8.96 -14.46
CA HIS A 20 -40.02 7.75 -14.57
C HIS A 20 -39.93 6.84 -13.34
N GLN A 21 -38.73 6.59 -12.79
CA GLN A 21 -38.54 5.73 -11.61
C GLN A 21 -38.95 6.41 -10.32
N ILE A 22 -38.55 7.67 -10.10
CA ILE A 22 -38.84 8.40 -8.84
C ILE A 22 -40.16 9.16 -8.96
N GLY A 23 -40.37 9.88 -10.07
CA GLY A 23 -41.63 10.61 -10.28
C GLY A 23 -42.83 9.67 -10.39
N GLY A 24 -42.70 8.56 -11.12
CA GLY A 24 -43.78 7.57 -11.27
C GLY A 24 -44.17 6.90 -9.95
N SER A 25 -43.20 6.47 -9.14
CA SER A 25 -43.46 5.84 -7.84
C SER A 25 -44.01 6.82 -6.81
N VAL A 26 -43.49 8.04 -6.74
CA VAL A 26 -43.98 9.09 -5.83
C VAL A 26 -45.40 9.53 -6.19
N ILE A 27 -45.71 9.71 -7.48
CA ILE A 27 -47.06 10.03 -7.94
C ILE A 27 -48.02 8.88 -7.64
N LEU A 28 -47.60 7.63 -7.84
CA LEU A 28 -48.42 6.45 -7.54
C LEU A 28 -48.71 6.33 -6.03
N VAL A 29 -47.73 6.57 -5.17
CA VAL A 29 -47.91 6.61 -3.70
C VAL A 29 -48.84 7.76 -3.30
N LEU A 30 -48.68 8.95 -3.88
CA LEU A 30 -49.56 10.09 -3.60
C LEU A 30 -50.99 9.86 -4.05
N LEU A 31 -51.20 9.22 -5.20
CA LEU A 31 -52.53 8.80 -5.64
C LEU A 31 -53.13 7.77 -4.67
N LEU A 32 -52.33 6.83 -4.18
CA LEU A 32 -52.75 5.85 -3.16
C LEU A 32 -53.15 6.55 -1.85
N ILE A 33 -52.34 7.49 -1.37
CA ILE A 33 -52.62 8.30 -0.17
C ILE A 33 -53.88 9.15 -0.39
N ALA A 34 -54.06 9.74 -1.57
CA ALA A 34 -55.25 10.52 -1.90
C ALA A 34 -56.51 9.66 -1.85
N VAL A 35 -56.46 8.46 -2.44
CA VAL A 35 -57.58 7.50 -2.39
C VAL A 35 -57.89 7.10 -0.95
N VAL A 36 -56.86 6.77 -0.15
CA VAL A 36 -57.05 6.42 1.27
C VAL A 36 -57.63 7.59 2.08
N ALA A 37 -57.12 8.81 1.88
CA ALA A 37 -57.61 10.01 2.57
C ALA A 37 -59.06 10.33 2.20
N ILE A 38 -59.43 10.24 0.92
CA ILE A 38 -60.80 10.43 0.45
C ILE A 38 -61.72 9.37 1.04
N CYS A 39 -61.30 8.09 1.06
CA CYS A 39 -62.07 7.01 1.68
C CYS A 39 -62.24 7.21 3.19
N MET A 40 -61.18 7.60 3.90
CA MET A 40 -61.20 7.82 5.35
C MET A 40 -62.09 9.01 5.74
N VAL A 41 -61.97 10.14 5.03
CA VAL A 41 -62.83 11.32 5.22
C VAL A 41 -64.28 11.00 4.86
N GLY A 42 -64.48 10.23 3.79
CA GLY A 42 -65.80 9.72 3.40
C GLY A 42 -66.47 8.92 4.50
N TRP A 43 -65.75 7.95 5.06
CA TRP A 43 -66.28 7.14 6.15
C TRP A 43 -66.54 7.96 7.41
N LEU A 44 -65.58 8.79 7.85
CA LEU A 44 -65.71 9.56 9.08
C LEU A 44 -66.85 10.59 9.01
N SER A 45 -66.97 11.30 7.88
CA SER A 45 -68.03 12.29 7.67
C SER A 45 -69.42 11.66 7.69
N LEU A 46 -69.59 10.52 6.99
CA LEU A 46 -70.88 9.82 6.96
C LEU A 46 -71.24 9.19 8.30
N ALA A 47 -70.26 8.63 9.01
CA ALA A 47 -70.47 8.09 10.36
C ALA A 47 -70.89 9.19 11.35
N SER A 48 -70.22 10.34 11.30
CA SER A 48 -70.57 11.51 12.13
C SER A 48 -71.98 12.01 11.82
N LYS A 49 -72.33 12.19 10.54
CA LYS A 49 -73.66 12.68 10.14
C LYS A 49 -74.79 11.70 10.47
N LYS A 50 -74.53 10.39 10.35
CA LYS A 50 -75.44 9.34 10.81
C LYS A 50 -75.68 9.42 12.33
N SER A 51 -74.62 9.62 13.12
CA SER A 51 -74.72 9.73 14.57
C SER A 51 -75.49 10.98 15.02
N GLU A 52 -75.23 12.13 14.39
CA GLU A 52 -75.94 13.38 14.64
C GLU A 52 -77.45 13.19 14.45
N LEU A 53 -77.85 12.62 13.32
CA LEU A 53 -79.26 12.38 12.98
C LEU A 53 -79.97 11.45 13.97
N ILE A 54 -79.28 10.40 14.44
CA ILE A 54 -79.80 9.48 15.45
C ILE A 54 -80.09 10.23 16.76
N GLN A 55 -79.18 11.10 17.20
CA GLN A 55 -79.33 11.83 18.46
C GLN A 55 -80.47 12.85 18.39
N GLU A 56 -80.57 13.62 17.30
CA GLU A 56 -81.67 14.58 17.11
C GLU A 56 -83.05 13.90 17.10
N SER A 57 -83.15 12.74 16.43
CA SER A 57 -84.40 11.97 16.35
C SER A 57 -84.79 11.37 17.71
N LYS A 58 -83.81 10.91 18.48
CA LYS A 58 -84.03 10.45 19.86
C LYS A 58 -84.49 11.56 20.78
N ALA A 59 -83.92 12.75 20.66
CA ALA A 59 -84.35 13.91 21.45
C ALA A 59 -85.81 14.25 21.18
N ALA A 60 -86.21 14.34 19.90
CA ALA A 60 -87.59 14.60 19.51
C ALA A 60 -88.57 13.53 20.02
N ALA A 61 -88.22 12.24 19.86
CA ALA A 61 -89.05 11.14 20.36
C ALA A 61 -89.18 11.13 21.89
N ASN A 62 -88.10 11.39 22.63
CA ASN A 62 -88.14 11.46 24.09
C ASN A 62 -89.04 12.59 24.60
N GLN A 63 -89.05 13.74 23.91
CA GLN A 63 -89.94 14.84 24.25
C GLN A 63 -91.41 14.48 24.02
N LEU A 64 -91.71 13.78 22.92
CA LEU A 64 -93.04 13.22 22.66
C LEU A 64 -93.45 12.23 23.76
N THR A 65 -92.56 11.30 24.14
CA THR A 65 -92.81 10.35 25.23
C THR A 65 -93.19 11.07 26.51
N GLY A 66 -92.40 12.07 26.91
CA GLY A 66 -92.64 12.83 28.14
C GLY A 66 -93.99 13.55 28.14
N PHE A 67 -94.38 14.14 27.02
CA PHE A 67 -95.68 14.80 26.87
C PHE A 67 -96.85 13.80 26.98
N LEU A 68 -96.80 12.68 26.25
CA LEU A 68 -97.88 11.70 26.27
C LEU A 68 -98.01 11.00 27.63
N GLU A 69 -96.88 10.60 28.22
CA GLU A 69 -96.86 9.96 29.54
C GLU A 69 -97.46 10.84 30.64
N GLN A 70 -97.31 12.16 30.55
CA GLN A 70 -97.88 13.10 31.51
C GLN A 70 -99.40 12.89 31.61
N TYR A 71 -100.11 12.85 30.48
CA TYR A 71 -101.57 12.69 30.47
C TYR A 71 -102.03 11.26 30.73
N THR A 72 -101.26 10.25 30.30
CA THR A 72 -101.52 8.86 30.68
C THR A 72 -101.50 8.71 32.21
N LYS A 73 -100.49 9.27 32.88
CA LYS A 73 -100.39 9.27 34.35
C LYS A 73 -101.49 10.10 35.02
N SER A 74 -101.85 11.26 34.47
CA SER A 74 -102.96 12.06 34.98
C SER A 74 -104.30 11.32 34.88
N THR A 75 -104.52 10.56 33.81
CA THR A 75 -105.73 9.74 33.63
C THR A 75 -105.76 8.55 34.59
N GLU A 76 -104.62 7.93 34.86
CA GLU A 76 -104.49 6.89 35.90
C GLU A 76 -104.83 7.41 37.30
N GLN A 77 -104.33 8.61 37.63
CA GLN A 77 -104.68 9.27 38.88
C GLN A 77 -106.17 9.59 38.97
N LEU A 78 -106.78 10.01 37.85
CA LEU A 78 -108.20 10.26 37.76
C LEU A 78 -109.02 8.99 38.01
N ALA A 79 -108.60 7.84 37.48
CA ALA A 79 -109.27 6.56 37.70
C ALA A 79 -109.20 6.11 39.17
N GLY A 80 -108.14 6.53 39.86
CA GLY A 80 -107.95 6.34 41.30
C GLY A 80 -108.75 7.31 42.19
N ASN A 81 -109.42 8.33 41.63
CA ASN A 81 -110.07 9.36 42.42
C ASN A 81 -111.25 8.78 43.24
N PRO A 82 -111.25 8.93 44.59
CA PRO A 82 -112.28 8.35 45.46
C PRO A 82 -113.70 8.81 45.13
N GLU A 83 -113.89 10.07 44.70
CA GLU A 83 -115.21 10.61 44.36
C GLU A 83 -115.74 9.99 43.06
N ILE A 84 -114.87 9.76 42.07
CA ILE A 84 -115.24 9.08 40.81
C ILE A 84 -115.58 7.61 41.07
N LYS A 85 -114.78 6.92 41.88
CA LYS A 85 -115.09 5.53 42.27
C LYS A 85 -116.41 5.44 43.02
N SER A 86 -116.63 6.33 43.99
CA SER A 86 -117.89 6.38 44.76
C SER A 86 -119.09 6.68 43.86
N LEU A 87 -118.94 7.61 42.91
CA LEU A 87 -119.97 7.90 41.91
C LEU A 87 -120.33 6.65 41.10
N MET A 88 -119.32 5.92 40.60
CA MET A 88 -119.53 4.71 39.81
C MET A 88 -120.18 3.58 40.60
N LEU A 89 -119.80 3.41 41.87
CA LEU A 89 -120.43 2.41 42.76
C LEU A 89 -121.88 2.75 43.08
N GLU A 90 -122.19 4.03 43.34
CA GLU A 90 -123.56 4.48 43.58
C GLU A 90 -124.44 4.40 42.33
N ALA A 91 -123.86 4.65 41.16
CA ALA A 91 -124.56 4.61 39.88
C ALA A 91 -125.26 3.26 39.64
N ALA A 92 -124.62 2.15 40.02
CA ALA A 92 -125.21 0.81 39.97
C ALA A 92 -126.51 0.69 40.78
N SER A 93 -126.67 1.47 41.85
CA SER A 93 -127.88 1.46 42.69
C SER A 93 -129.01 2.35 42.15
N PHE A 94 -128.68 3.43 41.44
CA PHE A 94 -129.65 4.37 40.86
C PHE A 94 -129.94 4.10 39.37
N GLY A 95 -129.22 3.16 38.77
CA GLY A 95 -129.34 2.76 37.37
C GLY A 95 -128.74 3.75 36.36
N ASP A 96 -128.21 4.89 36.82
CA ASP A 96 -127.44 5.89 36.06
C ASP A 96 -126.74 6.86 37.02
N PHE A 97 -125.48 7.23 36.75
CA PHE A 97 -124.71 8.12 37.61
C PHE A 97 -125.26 9.56 37.66
N TRP A 98 -126.09 9.98 36.68
CA TRP A 98 -126.70 11.31 36.69
C TRP A 98 -127.60 11.59 37.89
N GLN A 99 -128.11 10.55 38.55
CA GLN A 99 -128.98 10.69 39.73
C GLN A 99 -128.19 10.73 41.05
N SER A 100 -126.88 10.47 41.04
CA SER A 100 -126.07 10.49 42.26
C SER A 100 -125.86 11.93 42.74
N PRO A 101 -125.99 12.19 44.06
CA PRO A 101 -125.65 13.49 44.66
C PRO A 101 -124.18 13.89 44.44
N LYS A 102 -123.30 12.93 44.15
CA LYS A 102 -121.86 13.16 43.92
C LYS A 102 -121.55 13.68 42.53
N MET A 103 -122.50 13.62 41.60
CA MET A 103 -122.26 13.96 40.20
C MET A 103 -121.80 15.41 40.03
N ASP A 104 -122.36 16.35 40.80
CA ASP A 104 -121.96 17.76 40.74
C ASP A 104 -120.50 17.95 41.19
N THR A 105 -120.08 17.29 42.28
CA THR A 105 -118.68 17.32 42.76
C THR A 105 -117.72 16.68 41.76
N VAL A 106 -118.10 15.54 41.17
CA VAL A 106 -117.27 14.90 40.14
C VAL A 106 -117.15 15.78 38.91
N MET A 107 -118.24 16.39 38.44
CA MET A 107 -118.20 17.31 37.31
C MET A 107 -117.30 18.52 37.57
N GLU A 108 -117.37 19.12 38.77
CA GLU A 108 -116.47 20.21 39.17
C GLU A 108 -114.99 19.77 39.15
N ASN A 109 -114.70 18.55 39.61
CA ASN A 109 -113.34 17.99 39.56
C ASN A 109 -112.86 17.76 38.12
N LEU A 110 -113.71 17.22 37.23
CA LEU A 110 -113.37 17.04 35.82
C LEU A 110 -113.05 18.39 35.16
N VAL A 111 -113.86 19.43 35.43
CA VAL A 111 -113.63 20.81 34.97
C VAL A 111 -112.31 21.37 35.51
N ASN A 112 -112.03 21.20 36.80
CA ASN A 112 -110.80 21.70 37.41
C ASN A 112 -109.55 21.05 36.81
N ILE A 113 -109.61 19.75 36.51
CA ILE A 113 -108.49 19.01 35.90
C ILE A 113 -108.33 19.40 34.44
N ALA A 114 -109.42 19.55 33.68
CA ALA A 114 -109.36 20.10 32.33
C ALA A 114 -108.68 21.49 32.31
N ASN A 115 -108.96 22.32 33.33
CA ASN A 115 -108.41 23.66 33.45
C ASN A 115 -106.93 23.73 33.89
N THR A 116 -106.31 22.62 34.34
CA THR A 116 -104.87 22.64 34.68
C THR A 116 -103.97 22.79 33.46
N ASP A 117 -104.49 22.40 32.29
CA ASP A 117 -103.76 22.46 31.02
C ASP A 117 -104.74 22.70 29.86
N THR A 118 -105.28 23.91 29.81
CA THR A 118 -106.29 24.31 28.82
C THR A 118 -105.77 24.36 27.38
N GLU A 119 -104.45 24.33 27.19
CA GLU A 119 -103.84 24.29 25.86
C GLU A 119 -103.89 22.88 25.27
N ASN A 120 -103.74 21.85 26.10
CA ASN A 120 -103.60 20.46 25.65
C ASN A 120 -104.82 19.59 25.98
N VAL A 121 -105.50 19.81 27.09
CA VAL A 121 -106.65 18.99 27.50
C VAL A 121 -107.93 19.62 26.97
N MET A 122 -108.61 18.93 26.05
CA MET A 122 -109.87 19.37 25.45
C MET A 122 -111.06 19.04 26.34
N ALA A 123 -111.10 17.82 26.86
CA ALA A 123 -112.12 17.38 27.79
C ALA A 123 -111.57 16.31 28.72
N VAL A 124 -112.00 16.35 29.98
CA VAL A 124 -111.83 15.26 30.93
C VAL A 124 -113.18 14.63 31.15
N TRP A 125 -113.26 13.32 31.04
CA TRP A 125 -114.53 12.63 31.00
C TRP A 125 -114.55 11.38 31.85
N VAL A 126 -115.76 11.00 32.23
CA VAL A 126 -116.06 9.81 32.99
C VAL A 126 -117.21 9.07 32.30
N SER A 127 -117.09 7.75 32.19
CA SER A 127 -118.07 6.90 31.54
C SER A 127 -118.41 5.70 32.41
N ASP A 128 -119.71 5.45 32.53
CA ASP A 128 -120.28 4.34 33.27
C ASP A 128 -120.54 3.19 32.31
N LEU A 129 -119.99 2.02 32.65
CA LEU A 129 -120.07 0.83 31.82
C LEU A 129 -121.48 0.24 31.79
N ASP A 130 -122.18 0.25 32.93
CA ASP A 130 -123.49 -0.38 33.11
C ASP A 130 -124.60 0.44 32.44
N ALA A 131 -124.59 1.76 32.65
CA ALA A 131 -125.56 2.66 32.02
C ALA A 131 -125.22 2.97 30.56
N SER A 132 -123.98 2.70 30.13
CA SER A 132 -123.44 3.12 28.84
C SER A 132 -123.69 4.61 28.61
N THR A 133 -123.23 5.40 29.59
CA THR A 133 -123.34 6.87 29.59
C THR A 133 -121.96 7.49 29.80
N LEU A 134 -121.78 8.73 29.34
CA LEU A 134 -120.55 9.48 29.46
C LEU A 134 -120.84 10.96 29.77
N ALA A 135 -120.05 11.51 30.67
CA ALA A 135 -120.06 12.92 31.04
C ALA A 135 -118.69 13.55 30.80
N GLN A 136 -118.67 14.76 30.25
CA GLN A 136 -117.44 15.50 29.98
C GLN A 136 -117.43 16.84 30.72
N SER A 137 -116.22 17.30 31.02
CA SER A 137 -115.96 18.60 31.64
C SER A 137 -116.46 19.81 30.83
N ASP A 138 -116.67 19.67 29.52
CA ASP A 138 -117.23 20.74 28.67
C ASP A 138 -118.75 20.86 28.76
N GLY A 139 -119.38 19.99 29.56
CA GLY A 139 -120.82 19.92 29.76
C GLY A 139 -121.52 18.90 28.85
N PHE A 140 -120.81 18.18 27.98
CA PHE A 140 -121.40 17.11 27.20
C PHE A 140 -121.89 15.96 28.10
N LYS A 141 -123.11 15.50 27.81
CA LYS A 141 -123.79 14.40 28.50
C LYS A 141 -124.37 13.48 27.43
N SER A 142 -123.93 12.22 27.37
CA SER A 142 -124.50 11.27 26.42
C SER A 142 -125.90 10.82 26.85
N GLU A 143 -126.71 10.39 25.89
CA GLU A 143 -127.96 9.69 26.18
C GLU A 143 -127.69 8.31 26.80
N LYS A 144 -128.68 7.74 27.49
CA LYS A 144 -128.58 6.42 28.10
C LYS A 144 -128.53 5.32 27.02
N GLY A 145 -127.61 4.37 27.15
CA GLY A 145 -127.39 3.33 26.14
C GLY A 145 -126.54 3.79 24.94
N TRP A 146 -125.75 4.86 25.10
CA TRP A 146 -124.83 5.33 24.08
C TRP A 146 -123.73 4.29 23.85
N ASP A 147 -123.48 3.90 22.59
CA ASP A 147 -122.51 2.84 22.30
C ASP A 147 -121.09 3.29 22.64
N ILE A 148 -120.62 2.79 23.78
CA ILE A 148 -119.25 2.95 24.27
C ILE A 148 -118.31 1.86 23.74
N THR A 149 -118.81 0.71 23.29
CA THR A 149 -117.98 -0.44 22.87
C THR A 149 -117.26 -0.22 21.55
N GLY A 150 -117.83 0.60 20.67
CA GLY A 150 -117.21 1.00 19.40
C GLY A 150 -116.21 2.16 19.53
N ARG A 151 -115.98 2.70 20.73
CA ARG A 151 -115.10 3.87 20.94
C ARG A 151 -113.64 3.44 21.06
N GLY A 152 -112.74 4.23 20.47
CA GLY A 152 -111.30 3.92 20.47
C GLY A 152 -110.71 3.76 21.88
N TRP A 153 -111.25 4.45 22.88
CA TRP A 153 -110.82 4.35 24.27
C TRP A 153 -111.32 3.09 25.01
N TYR A 154 -112.32 2.38 24.48
CA TYR A 154 -112.89 1.18 25.13
C TYR A 154 -111.86 0.06 25.31
N GLY A 155 -110.77 0.11 24.55
CA GLY A 155 -109.60 -0.74 24.73
C GLY A 155 -109.08 -0.76 26.18
N CYS A 156 -109.23 0.35 26.93
CA CYS A 156 -108.79 0.41 28.33
C CYS A 156 -109.56 -0.58 29.24
N ILE A 157 -110.84 -0.80 28.93
CA ILE A 157 -111.72 -1.74 29.64
C ILE A 157 -111.34 -3.17 29.31
N THR A 158 -111.19 -3.48 28.01
CA THR A 158 -110.89 -4.84 27.54
C THR A 158 -109.49 -5.30 27.92
N GLU A 159 -108.51 -4.39 27.86
CA GLU A 159 -107.12 -4.69 28.17
C GLU A 159 -106.78 -4.52 29.66
N LYS A 160 -107.71 -3.97 30.46
CA LYS A 160 -107.53 -3.67 31.89
C LYS A 160 -106.25 -2.89 32.18
N LYS A 161 -105.93 -1.91 31.33
CA LYS A 161 -104.80 -0.99 31.50
C LYS A 161 -105.11 0.34 30.86
N THR A 162 -104.35 1.35 31.22
CA THR A 162 -104.41 2.65 30.54
C THR A 162 -103.95 2.50 29.10
N VAL A 163 -104.69 3.09 28.18
CA VAL A 163 -104.34 3.12 26.76
C VAL A 163 -104.32 4.55 26.25
N LEU A 164 -103.48 4.80 25.27
CA LEU A 164 -103.59 5.97 24.40
C LEU A 164 -104.26 5.49 23.12
N THR A 165 -105.35 6.15 22.73
CA THR A 165 -106.05 5.77 21.50
C THR A 165 -105.22 6.12 20.27
N GLU A 166 -105.52 5.49 19.14
CA GLU A 166 -105.21 6.09 17.85
C GLU A 166 -105.90 7.46 17.73
N PRO A 167 -105.31 8.40 16.99
CA PRO A 167 -105.88 9.72 16.79
C PRO A 167 -107.24 9.63 16.08
N TYR A 168 -108.21 10.39 16.57
CA TYR A 168 -109.53 10.48 15.95
C TYR A 168 -110.03 11.92 15.97
N VAL A 169 -110.98 12.21 15.09
CA VAL A 169 -111.65 13.50 15.08
C VAL A 169 -112.70 13.50 16.17
N ASP A 170 -112.49 14.34 17.16
CA ASP A 170 -113.45 14.54 18.23
C ASP A 170 -114.79 15.03 17.69
N SER A 171 -115.87 14.45 18.20
CA SER A 171 -117.22 14.74 17.73
C SER A 171 -117.76 16.07 18.27
N SER A 172 -117.23 16.59 19.38
CA SER A 172 -117.65 17.88 19.93
C SER A 172 -116.85 19.04 19.35
N THR A 173 -115.52 18.91 19.27
CA THR A 173 -114.64 20.01 18.80
C THR A 173 -114.31 19.95 17.31
N GLY A 174 -114.48 18.80 16.64
CA GLY A 174 -114.04 18.59 15.26
C GLY A 174 -112.52 18.61 15.08
N LYS A 175 -111.76 18.68 16.17
CA LYS A 175 -110.30 18.63 16.17
C LYS A 175 -109.81 17.19 16.24
N MET A 176 -108.61 16.97 15.72
CA MET A 176 -107.95 15.67 15.89
C MET A 176 -107.34 15.61 17.30
N ILE A 177 -107.82 14.66 18.07
CA ILE A 177 -107.37 14.39 19.43
C ILE A 177 -106.87 12.96 19.52
N LEU A 178 -106.16 12.67 20.60
CA LEU A 178 -106.06 11.32 21.13
C LEU A 178 -106.61 11.31 22.53
N SER A 179 -107.08 10.17 23.00
CA SER A 179 -107.55 10.05 24.38
C SER A 179 -106.61 9.16 25.17
N ALA A 180 -106.16 9.66 26.31
CA ALA A 180 -105.69 8.78 27.37
C ALA A 180 -106.93 8.27 28.10
N ALA A 181 -107.07 6.96 28.25
CA ALA A 181 -108.22 6.37 28.94
C ALA A 181 -107.77 5.28 29.91
N ALA A 182 -108.28 5.33 31.14
CA ALA A 182 -107.99 4.38 32.19
C ALA A 182 -109.28 3.74 32.73
N PRO A 183 -109.28 2.43 32.98
CA PRO A 183 -110.40 1.76 33.62
C PRO A 183 -110.51 2.15 35.10
N VAL A 184 -111.74 2.40 35.56
CA VAL A 184 -112.07 2.59 36.97
C VAL A 184 -112.48 1.25 37.55
N TYR A 185 -111.82 0.83 38.63
CA TYR A 185 -112.07 -0.47 39.27
C TYR A 185 -112.91 -0.33 40.54
N ASP A 186 -113.69 -1.37 40.84
CA ASP A 186 -114.16 -1.66 42.18
C ASP A 186 -112.99 -2.24 43.00
N ASP A 187 -112.58 -1.55 44.06
CA ASP A 187 -111.48 -1.98 44.92
C ASP A 187 -111.81 -3.27 45.71
N ALA A 188 -113.09 -3.64 45.85
CA ALA A 188 -113.52 -4.85 46.55
C ALA A 188 -113.58 -6.09 45.65
N THR A 189 -114.05 -5.96 44.39
CA THR A 189 -114.22 -7.10 43.46
C THR A 189 -113.15 -7.19 42.39
N GLY A 190 -112.48 -6.08 42.05
CA GLY A 190 -111.55 -5.97 40.92
C GLY A 190 -112.24 -5.88 39.55
N ASP A 191 -113.56 -5.75 39.53
CA ASP A 191 -114.33 -5.56 38.29
C ASP A 191 -114.21 -4.10 37.80
N VAL A 192 -114.31 -3.92 36.48
CA VAL A 192 -114.22 -2.59 35.86
C VAL A 192 -115.62 -1.96 35.91
N LEU A 193 -115.75 -0.87 36.63
CA LEU A 193 -117.01 -0.14 36.81
C LEU A 193 -117.28 0.83 35.67
N GLY A 194 -116.23 1.32 35.02
CA GLY A 194 -116.31 2.37 34.02
C GLY A 194 -114.93 2.76 33.51
N ALA A 195 -114.88 3.85 32.75
CA ALA A 195 -113.65 4.48 32.30
C ALA A 195 -113.62 5.94 32.70
N VAL A 196 -112.43 6.45 32.90
CA VAL A 196 -112.15 7.88 32.80
C VAL A 196 -111.20 8.11 31.65
N GLY A 197 -111.25 9.31 31.09
CA GLY A 197 -110.30 9.69 30.07
C GLY A 197 -110.05 11.18 29.98
N MET A 198 -108.97 11.50 29.29
CA MET A 198 -108.57 12.84 28.93
C MET A 198 -108.40 12.89 27.42
N ASP A 199 -109.21 13.72 26.78
CA ASP A 199 -109.11 14.05 25.37
C ASP A 199 -108.01 15.11 25.21
N ILE A 200 -106.93 14.75 24.53
CA ILE A 200 -105.71 15.54 24.41
C ILE A 200 -105.59 16.04 22.97
N SER A 201 -105.49 17.36 22.82
CA SER A 201 -105.20 18.02 21.57
C SER A 201 -103.80 17.67 21.09
N LEU A 202 -103.70 17.31 19.81
CA LEU A 202 -102.41 17.13 19.16
C LEU A 202 -101.76 18.44 18.71
N ASP A 203 -102.48 19.57 18.75
CA ASP A 203 -102.03 20.86 18.23
C ASP A 203 -100.66 21.27 18.79
N HIS A 204 -100.51 21.26 20.13
CA HIS A 204 -99.24 21.62 20.78
C HIS A 204 -98.11 20.68 20.38
N MET A 205 -98.38 19.37 20.31
CA MET A 205 -97.36 18.40 19.92
C MET A 205 -96.93 18.59 18.46
N THR A 206 -97.86 18.94 17.56
CA THR A 206 -97.50 19.30 16.19
C THR A 206 -96.65 20.58 16.12
N GLU A 207 -96.89 21.56 16.99
CA GLU A 207 -96.07 22.78 17.10
C GLU A 207 -94.66 22.44 17.62
N VAL A 208 -94.54 21.60 18.65
CA VAL A 208 -93.26 21.11 19.17
C VAL A 208 -92.47 20.37 18.10
N MET A 209 -93.12 19.47 17.35
CA MET A 209 -92.46 18.74 16.26
C MET A 209 -92.00 19.68 15.12
N LYS A 210 -92.75 20.76 14.86
CA LYS A 210 -92.39 21.80 13.89
C LYS A 210 -91.17 22.62 14.30
N GLU A 211 -90.95 22.83 15.60
CA GLU A 211 -89.76 23.51 16.09
C GLU A 211 -88.50 22.63 16.05
N TYR A 212 -88.65 21.30 16.11
CA TYR A 212 -87.52 20.36 15.95
C TYR A 212 -86.99 20.37 14.51
N LYS A 213 -85.90 21.11 14.32
CA LYS A 213 -85.16 21.12 13.06
C LYS A 213 -84.15 20.00 13.02
N ILE A 214 -84.16 19.27 11.91
CA ILE A 214 -83.18 18.23 11.61
C ILE A 214 -82.21 18.81 10.58
N GLY A 215 -80.97 19.10 11.00
CA GLY A 215 -80.07 19.90 10.18
C GLY A 215 -80.64 21.28 9.80
N ARG A 216 -80.32 21.77 8.61
CA ARG A 216 -80.75 23.07 8.07
C ARG A 216 -82.10 23.00 7.36
N ASN A 217 -82.32 22.00 6.49
CA ASN A 217 -83.52 21.86 5.66
C ASN A 217 -84.32 20.58 5.94
N GLY A 218 -83.93 19.81 6.95
CA GLY A 218 -84.68 18.64 7.39
C GLY A 218 -85.72 18.98 8.46
N TYR A 219 -86.59 18.01 8.72
CA TYR A 219 -87.72 18.13 9.63
C TYR A 219 -88.05 16.80 10.28
N THR A 220 -88.85 16.81 11.33
CA THR A 220 -89.41 15.61 11.95
C THR A 220 -90.78 15.28 11.38
N LEU A 221 -91.16 14.02 11.51
CA LEU A 221 -92.45 13.47 11.15
C LEU A 221 -92.98 12.75 12.37
N LEU A 222 -94.24 12.99 12.71
CA LEU A 222 -94.93 12.30 13.78
C LEU A 222 -95.96 11.36 13.19
N LEU A 223 -95.91 10.09 13.56
CA LEU A 223 -96.91 9.11 13.14
C LEU A 223 -97.47 8.34 14.33
N SER A 224 -98.72 7.88 14.19
CA SER A 224 -99.34 6.93 15.11
C SER A 224 -98.78 5.51 14.95
N GLU A 225 -99.19 4.58 15.82
CA GLU A 225 -98.77 3.17 15.75
C GLU A 225 -99.22 2.53 14.42
N GLY A 226 -100.41 2.87 13.95
CA GLY A 226 -100.95 2.47 12.65
C GLY A 226 -100.27 3.14 11.43
N GLY A 227 -99.33 4.05 11.63
CA GLY A 227 -98.63 4.77 10.57
C GLY A 227 -99.42 5.94 9.99
N ILE A 228 -100.35 6.53 10.74
CA ILE A 228 -101.08 7.74 10.32
C ILE A 228 -100.21 8.97 10.62
N PHE A 229 -100.03 9.88 9.66
CA PHE A 229 -99.30 11.12 9.89
C PHE A 229 -100.09 12.07 10.79
N LEU A 230 -99.50 12.44 11.91
CA LEU A 230 -100.03 13.44 12.85
C LEU A 230 -99.36 14.79 12.65
N TYR A 231 -98.09 14.77 12.31
CA TYR A 231 -97.35 15.95 11.89
C TYR A 231 -96.54 15.65 10.64
N HIS A 232 -96.73 16.49 9.64
CA HIS A 232 -95.93 16.57 8.43
C HIS A 232 -95.85 18.05 8.02
N PRO A 233 -94.69 18.59 7.58
CA PRO A 233 -94.58 20.00 7.17
C PRO A 233 -95.52 20.39 6.01
N GLN A 234 -95.85 19.43 5.16
CA GLN A 234 -96.90 19.56 4.15
C GLN A 234 -98.23 19.09 4.75
N SER A 235 -99.15 20.02 4.95
CA SER A 235 -100.42 19.80 5.64
C SER A 235 -101.36 18.84 4.93
N ASP A 236 -101.21 18.65 3.61
CA ASP A 236 -102.02 17.73 2.80
C ASP A 236 -101.69 16.25 3.02
N ILE A 237 -100.62 15.95 3.77
CA ILE A 237 -100.20 14.58 4.14
C ILE A 237 -100.70 14.20 5.53
N VAL A 238 -100.98 15.18 6.39
CA VAL A 238 -101.53 14.94 7.74
C VAL A 238 -102.84 14.18 7.60
N GLN A 239 -103.07 13.21 8.49
CA GLN A 239 -104.19 12.26 8.52
C GLN A 239 -104.19 11.16 7.43
N LYS A 240 -103.22 11.16 6.50
CA LYS A 240 -103.05 10.03 5.58
C LYS A 240 -102.24 8.91 6.24
N ASN A 241 -102.53 7.66 5.86
CA ASN A 241 -101.67 6.56 6.24
C ASN A 241 -100.39 6.58 5.41
N ILE A 242 -99.25 6.23 6.02
CA ILE A 242 -97.96 6.18 5.34
C ILE A 242 -97.98 5.30 4.07
N LYS A 243 -98.80 4.23 4.07
CA LYS A 243 -98.99 3.32 2.93
C LYS A 243 -99.67 3.99 1.72
N ASP A 244 -100.40 5.08 1.95
CA ASP A 244 -101.12 5.84 0.92
C ASP A 244 -100.31 7.05 0.40
N THR A 245 -99.05 7.17 0.84
CA THR A 245 -98.14 8.24 0.42
C THR A 245 -97.01 7.72 -0.48
N ASP A 246 -96.32 8.61 -1.19
CA ASP A 246 -95.11 8.28 -1.99
C ASP A 246 -93.87 7.97 -1.12
N THR A 247 -94.08 7.53 0.12
CA THR A 247 -93.01 7.21 1.06
C THR A 247 -92.58 5.75 0.86
N SER A 248 -91.27 5.51 0.85
CA SER A 248 -90.73 4.17 0.60
C SER A 248 -91.21 3.15 1.64
N GLN A 249 -91.51 1.94 1.15
CA GLN A 249 -92.06 0.84 1.93
C GLN A 249 -91.23 0.49 3.18
N ASN A 250 -89.90 0.64 3.12
CA ASN A 250 -89.02 0.36 4.24
C ASN A 250 -89.29 1.22 5.49
N VAL A 251 -89.91 2.40 5.33
CA VAL A 251 -90.35 3.21 6.47
C VAL A 251 -91.57 2.57 7.13
N ALA A 252 -92.57 2.15 6.34
CA ALA A 252 -93.74 1.47 6.85
C ALA A 252 -93.39 0.14 7.53
N ASP A 253 -92.45 -0.62 6.97
CA ASP A 253 -91.96 -1.88 7.53
C ASP A 253 -91.24 -1.64 8.87
N ALA A 254 -90.46 -0.57 8.97
CA ALA A 254 -89.75 -0.21 10.19
C ALA A 254 -90.71 0.17 11.34
N ILE A 255 -91.77 0.93 11.06
CA ILE A 255 -92.82 1.27 12.05
C ILE A 255 -93.44 -0.02 12.62
N LEU A 256 -93.82 -0.96 11.75
CA LEU A 256 -94.46 -2.22 12.15
C LEU A 256 -93.53 -3.15 12.93
N SER A 257 -92.22 -3.11 12.65
CA SER A 257 -91.23 -3.96 13.30
C SER A 257 -90.96 -3.59 14.77
N LYS A 258 -91.47 -2.44 15.23
CA LYS A 258 -91.19 -1.82 16.54
C LYS A 258 -89.71 -1.56 16.84
N ASN A 259 -88.85 -1.60 15.82
CA ASN A 259 -87.42 -1.36 15.94
C ASN A 259 -87.07 0.08 15.55
N SER A 260 -86.22 0.72 16.35
CA SER A 260 -85.64 2.01 15.99
C SER A 260 -84.48 1.80 15.01
N GLU A 261 -84.58 2.34 13.81
CA GLU A 261 -83.60 2.10 12.74
C GLU A 261 -83.26 3.36 11.95
N PHE A 262 -82.02 3.42 11.46
CA PHE A 262 -81.59 4.45 10.50
C PHE A 262 -82.00 4.05 9.10
N LEU A 263 -82.79 4.90 8.46
CA LEU A 263 -83.41 4.62 7.19
C LEU A 263 -82.88 5.58 6.12
N LYS A 264 -82.54 5.00 4.98
CA LYS A 264 -82.52 5.72 3.71
C LYS A 264 -83.83 5.41 3.01
N TYR A 265 -84.60 6.45 2.72
CA TYR A 265 -85.91 6.30 2.10
C TYR A 265 -86.12 7.39 1.05
N LYS A 266 -87.16 7.24 0.23
CA LYS A 266 -87.62 8.27 -0.69
C LYS A 266 -89.02 8.69 -0.30
N THR A 267 -89.29 9.98 -0.44
CA THR A 267 -90.63 10.56 -0.32
C THR A 267 -90.69 11.80 -1.21
N GLY A 268 -91.75 11.94 -2.00
CA GLY A 268 -91.90 13.02 -3.01
C GLY A 268 -90.79 12.97 -4.07
N GLY A 269 -90.42 11.77 -4.53
CA GLY A 269 -89.35 11.55 -5.51
C GLY A 269 -87.90 11.83 -5.04
N SER A 270 -87.70 12.37 -3.84
CA SER A 270 -86.36 12.74 -3.33
C SER A 270 -85.84 11.74 -2.30
N ALA A 271 -84.56 11.39 -2.40
CA ALA A 271 -83.89 10.55 -1.41
C ALA A 271 -83.64 11.35 -0.11
N LYS A 272 -84.02 10.75 1.01
CA LYS A 272 -83.89 11.29 2.35
C LYS A 272 -83.25 10.28 3.28
N TYR A 273 -82.64 10.79 4.33
CA TYR A 273 -82.04 10.02 5.40
C TYR A 273 -82.74 10.41 6.70
N GLY A 274 -83.03 9.41 7.52
CA GLY A 274 -83.78 9.59 8.75
C GLY A 274 -83.44 8.52 9.76
N PHE A 275 -83.84 8.76 10.99
CA PHE A 275 -83.86 7.75 12.03
C PHE A 275 -85.28 7.69 12.57
N LEU A 276 -85.83 6.48 12.58
CA LEU A 276 -87.12 6.17 13.17
C LEU A 276 -86.90 5.82 14.63
N GLN A 277 -87.62 6.49 15.52
CA GLN A 277 -87.56 6.26 16.95
C GLN A 277 -88.98 6.18 17.52
N HIS A 278 -89.26 5.12 18.28
CA HIS A 278 -90.51 4.98 19.02
C HIS A 278 -90.48 5.84 20.28
N ALA A 279 -91.62 6.46 20.60
CA ALA A 279 -91.82 7.27 21.80
C ALA A 279 -92.26 6.39 22.98
N GLY A 280 -91.29 5.75 23.63
CA GLY A 280 -91.56 4.83 24.74
C GLY A 280 -92.52 3.72 24.34
N ASP A 281 -93.45 3.39 25.23
CA ASP A 281 -94.50 2.38 25.00
C ASP A 281 -95.83 3.01 24.53
N THR A 282 -95.82 4.27 24.08
CA THR A 282 -97.04 5.03 23.72
C THR A 282 -97.69 4.62 22.41
N GLY A 283 -96.98 3.85 21.57
CA GLY A 283 -97.38 3.48 20.21
C GLY A 283 -96.94 4.48 19.14
N TYR A 284 -96.66 5.73 19.50
CA TYR A 284 -96.31 6.78 18.55
C TYR A 284 -94.83 6.75 18.14
N VAL A 285 -94.54 7.21 16.91
CA VAL A 285 -93.19 7.21 16.34
C VAL A 285 -92.79 8.57 15.78
N VAL A 286 -91.53 8.92 15.97
CA VAL A 286 -90.90 10.08 15.34
C VAL A 286 -89.92 9.60 14.28
N LEU A 287 -90.03 10.15 13.08
CA LEU A 287 -89.08 9.92 11.99
C LEU A 287 -88.44 11.24 11.59
N SER A 288 -87.12 11.33 11.67
CA SER A 288 -86.41 12.46 11.06
C SER A 288 -86.32 12.34 9.55
N SER A 289 -86.28 13.49 8.88
CA SER A 289 -86.27 13.59 7.42
C SER A 289 -85.26 14.62 6.96
N LEU A 290 -84.05 14.19 6.62
CA LEU A 290 -82.99 15.04 6.09
C LEU A 290 -82.81 14.82 4.58
N PRO A 291 -82.85 15.87 3.73
CA PRO A 291 -82.61 15.73 2.30
C PRO A 291 -81.23 15.15 1.98
N GLY A 292 -81.16 14.24 1.00
CA GLY A 292 -79.90 13.58 0.62
C GLY A 292 -78.80 14.54 0.16
N LEU A 293 -79.16 15.66 -0.49
CA LEU A 293 -78.19 16.69 -0.89
C LEU A 293 -77.51 17.34 0.33
N GLU A 294 -78.26 17.57 1.40
CA GLU A 294 -77.73 18.13 2.64
C GLU A 294 -76.92 17.09 3.42
N TYR A 295 -77.38 15.83 3.45
CA TYR A 295 -76.66 14.73 4.09
C TYR A 295 -75.24 14.56 3.53
N TYR A 296 -75.03 14.84 2.24
CA TYR A 296 -73.72 14.77 1.57
C TYR A 296 -73.02 16.13 1.38
N GLU A 297 -73.63 17.26 1.75
CA GLU A 297 -73.09 18.61 1.48
C GLU A 297 -71.66 18.76 2.02
N THR A 298 -71.47 18.48 3.31
CA THR A 298 -70.16 18.53 3.97
C THR A 298 -69.16 17.56 3.32
N LEU A 299 -69.60 16.36 2.94
CA LEU A 299 -68.75 15.37 2.29
C LEU A 299 -68.23 15.86 0.94
N THR A 300 -69.12 16.41 0.10
CA THR A 300 -68.75 16.89 -1.24
C THR A 300 -67.78 18.07 -1.17
N ALA A 301 -67.97 19.00 -0.23
CA ALA A 301 -67.05 20.11 0.00
C ALA A 301 -65.65 19.63 0.42
N MET A 302 -65.57 18.64 1.33
CA MET A 302 -64.29 18.07 1.76
C MET A 302 -63.57 17.31 0.64
N ILE A 303 -64.29 16.54 -0.18
CA ILE A 303 -63.70 15.84 -1.33
C ILE A 303 -63.14 16.84 -2.34
N PHE A 304 -63.88 17.91 -2.65
CA PHE A 304 -63.43 18.92 -3.61
C PHE A 304 -62.15 19.64 -3.13
N ALA A 305 -62.08 20.00 -1.85
CA ALA A 305 -60.88 20.57 -1.24
C ALA A 305 -59.67 19.61 -1.31
N LEU A 306 -59.87 18.32 -1.03
CA LEU A 306 -58.81 17.31 -1.12
C LEU A 306 -58.30 17.14 -2.55
N VAL A 307 -59.20 17.07 -3.54
CA VAL A 307 -58.81 16.95 -4.95
C VAL A 307 -57.94 18.14 -5.38
N ILE A 308 -58.29 19.37 -5.00
CA ILE A 308 -57.47 20.56 -5.30
C ILE A 308 -56.09 20.47 -4.66
N ILE A 309 -56.03 20.11 -3.37
CA ILE A 309 -54.77 19.98 -2.62
C ILE A 309 -53.84 18.93 -3.27
N PHE A 310 -54.37 17.75 -3.62
CA PHE A 310 -53.58 16.71 -4.26
C PHE A 310 -53.15 17.10 -5.69
N THR A 311 -54.01 17.78 -6.45
CA THR A 311 -53.66 18.22 -7.82
C THR A 311 -52.53 19.25 -7.81
N VAL A 312 -52.61 20.24 -6.91
CA VAL A 312 -51.55 21.23 -6.70
C VAL A 312 -50.26 20.57 -6.20
N GLY A 313 -50.38 19.61 -5.27
CA GLY A 313 -49.25 18.84 -4.75
C GLY A 313 -48.51 18.06 -5.85
N ILE A 314 -49.23 17.36 -6.73
CA ILE A 314 -48.66 16.60 -7.85
C ILE A 314 -47.92 17.52 -8.82
N ILE A 315 -48.48 18.70 -9.15
CA ILE A 315 -47.84 19.67 -10.06
C ILE A 315 -46.55 20.24 -9.44
N LEU A 316 -46.57 20.64 -8.17
CA LEU A 316 -45.39 21.16 -7.47
C LEU A 316 -44.27 20.11 -7.39
N ILE A 317 -44.63 18.85 -7.14
CA ILE A 317 -43.68 17.73 -7.10
C ILE A 317 -43.10 17.47 -8.49
N ALA A 318 -43.92 17.44 -9.55
CA ALA A 318 -43.43 17.25 -10.92
C ALA A 318 -42.46 18.36 -11.35
N VAL A 319 -42.77 19.63 -11.03
CA VAL A 319 -41.88 20.77 -11.31
C VAL A 319 -40.60 20.67 -10.49
N ARG A 320 -40.69 20.28 -9.20
CA ARG A 320 -39.51 20.20 -8.35
C ARG A 320 -38.60 19.02 -8.69
N ILE A 321 -39.17 17.87 -9.05
CA ILE A 321 -38.43 16.71 -9.58
C ILE A 321 -37.70 17.10 -10.87
N ASN A 322 -38.35 17.78 -11.81
CA ASN A 322 -37.71 18.21 -13.05
C ASN A 322 -36.55 19.21 -12.78
N LYS A 323 -36.75 20.17 -11.87
CA LYS A 323 -35.69 21.12 -11.46
C LYS A 323 -34.53 20.42 -10.75
N SER A 324 -34.81 19.48 -9.83
CA SER A 324 -33.78 18.72 -9.11
C SER A 324 -33.05 17.74 -10.02
N ALA A 325 -33.74 17.05 -10.93
CA ALA A 325 -33.14 16.17 -11.92
C ALA A 325 -32.18 16.96 -12.82
N LYS A 326 -32.55 18.16 -13.30
CA LYS A 326 -31.63 19.02 -14.07
C LYS A 326 -30.40 19.47 -13.25
N ASN A 327 -30.58 19.78 -11.97
CA ASN A 327 -29.49 20.19 -11.08
C ASN A 327 -28.56 19.04 -10.67
N ILE A 328 -29.02 17.79 -10.72
CA ILE A 328 -28.21 16.59 -10.46
C ILE A 328 -27.54 16.10 -11.74
N THR A 329 -28.29 16.01 -12.85
CA THR A 329 -27.78 15.43 -14.10
C THR A 329 -26.73 16.34 -14.76
N LYS A 330 -26.90 17.67 -14.77
CA LYS A 330 -25.93 18.57 -15.43
C LYS A 330 -24.50 18.45 -14.86
N PRO A 331 -24.28 18.55 -13.54
CA PRO A 331 -22.93 18.39 -12.97
C PRO A 331 -22.39 16.97 -13.15
N ILE A 332 -23.22 15.91 -13.04
CA ILE A 332 -22.79 14.52 -13.30
C ILE A 332 -22.33 14.34 -14.75
N LEU A 333 -22.97 14.99 -15.72
CA LEU A 333 -22.59 14.91 -17.12
C LEU A 333 -21.27 15.64 -17.39
N ALA A 334 -21.04 16.77 -16.71
CA ALA A 334 -19.75 17.46 -16.73
C ALA A 334 -18.64 16.61 -16.09
N LEU A 335 -18.90 15.99 -14.94
CA LEU A 335 -17.99 15.04 -14.29
C LEU A 335 -17.64 13.86 -15.22
N ASN A 336 -18.64 13.26 -15.86
CA ASN A 336 -18.43 12.16 -16.79
C ASN A 336 -17.64 12.58 -18.04
N HIS A 337 -17.90 13.77 -18.55
CA HIS A 337 -17.13 14.31 -19.69
C HIS A 337 -15.66 14.56 -19.30
N THR A 338 -15.42 15.16 -18.14
CA THR A 338 -14.05 15.35 -17.63
C THR A 338 -13.37 14.03 -17.35
N ALA A 339 -14.06 13.04 -16.79
CA ALA A 339 -13.53 11.68 -16.61
C ALA A 339 -13.17 11.01 -17.94
N GLN A 340 -13.95 11.22 -19.00
CA GLN A 340 -13.59 10.76 -20.36
C GLN A 340 -12.36 11.50 -20.89
N GLN A 341 -12.27 12.82 -20.72
CA GLN A 341 -11.08 13.58 -21.13
C GLN A 341 -9.82 13.12 -20.39
N LEU A 342 -9.93 12.85 -19.09
CA LEU A 342 -8.88 12.22 -18.28
C LEU A 342 -8.47 10.84 -18.82
N ALA A 343 -9.45 10.00 -19.17
CA ALA A 343 -9.19 8.66 -19.74
C ALA A 343 -8.53 8.72 -21.13
N ASP A 344 -8.85 9.75 -21.92
CA ASP A 344 -8.24 10.00 -23.24
C ASP A 344 -6.88 10.72 -23.14
N GLY A 345 -6.38 10.99 -21.92
CA GLY A 345 -5.07 11.61 -21.66
C GLY A 345 -5.06 13.14 -21.70
N ASN A 346 -6.21 13.80 -21.85
CA ASN A 346 -6.31 15.26 -21.79
C ASN A 346 -6.46 15.73 -20.35
N LEU A 347 -5.36 16.22 -19.78
CA LEU A 347 -5.29 16.68 -18.38
C LEU A 347 -5.50 18.19 -18.24
N ASP A 348 -5.57 18.96 -19.34
CA ASP A 348 -5.84 20.41 -19.27
C ASP A 348 -7.34 20.73 -19.21
N VAL A 349 -7.96 20.26 -18.13
CA VAL A 349 -9.39 20.36 -17.91
C VAL A 349 -9.66 21.08 -16.59
N SER A 350 -10.48 22.14 -16.65
CA SER A 350 -10.93 22.87 -15.46
C SER A 350 -12.37 22.50 -15.15
N LEU A 351 -12.58 21.83 -14.02
CA LEU A 351 -13.91 21.43 -13.57
C LEU A 351 -14.36 22.39 -12.45
N HIS A 352 -15.34 23.25 -12.75
CA HIS A 352 -15.94 24.14 -11.76
C HIS A 352 -17.40 23.74 -11.50
N ILE A 353 -17.64 23.05 -10.39
CA ILE A 353 -18.98 22.65 -9.93
C ILE A 353 -19.29 23.42 -8.65
N THR A 354 -20.33 24.24 -8.68
CA THR A 354 -20.75 25.11 -7.56
C THR A 354 -21.76 24.44 -6.62
N SER A 355 -21.90 23.11 -6.68
CA SER A 355 -22.85 22.38 -5.84
C SER A 355 -22.28 22.22 -4.43
N GLU A 356 -23.07 22.47 -3.38
CA GLU A 356 -22.65 22.31 -1.96
C GLU A 356 -23.02 20.93 -1.40
N ASN A 357 -22.98 19.88 -2.21
CA ASN A 357 -23.37 18.51 -1.83
C ASN A 357 -22.32 17.47 -2.28
N GLU A 358 -22.62 16.18 -2.17
CA GLU A 358 -21.71 15.08 -2.52
C GLU A 358 -21.23 15.13 -3.98
N ILE A 359 -21.99 15.76 -4.88
CA ILE A 359 -21.58 15.98 -6.28
C ILE A 359 -20.56 17.12 -6.38
N GLY A 360 -20.67 18.13 -5.53
CA GLY A 360 -19.65 19.17 -5.36
C GLY A 360 -18.36 18.62 -4.77
N GLU A 361 -18.46 17.83 -3.70
CA GLU A 361 -17.32 17.14 -3.08
C GLU A 361 -16.63 16.18 -4.07
N LEU A 362 -17.42 15.45 -4.87
CA LEU A 362 -16.91 14.62 -5.96
C LEU A 362 -16.23 15.47 -7.05
N GLY A 363 -16.79 16.63 -7.40
CA GLY A 363 -16.16 17.57 -8.32
C GLY A 363 -14.84 18.13 -7.80
N GLU A 364 -14.78 18.50 -6.53
CA GLU A 364 -13.54 18.94 -5.88
C GLU A 364 -12.52 17.79 -5.81
N SER A 365 -12.96 16.56 -5.54
CA SER A 365 -12.11 15.37 -5.51
C SER A 365 -11.55 15.01 -6.89
N ILE A 366 -12.37 15.08 -7.94
CA ILE A 366 -11.92 14.93 -9.33
C ILE A 366 -10.97 16.08 -9.70
N GLN A 367 -11.25 17.32 -9.29
CA GLN A 367 -10.33 18.44 -9.55
C GLN A 367 -8.99 18.29 -8.83
N LYS A 368 -8.98 17.82 -7.57
CA LYS A 368 -7.75 17.45 -6.85
C LYS A 368 -7.00 16.33 -7.59
N THR A 369 -7.72 15.36 -8.15
CA THR A 369 -7.13 14.29 -8.97
C THR A 369 -6.53 14.86 -10.26
N VAL A 370 -7.21 15.75 -10.97
CA VAL A 370 -6.67 16.45 -12.15
C VAL A 370 -5.41 17.23 -11.80
N ASN A 371 -5.43 18.00 -10.71
CA ASN A 371 -4.26 18.77 -10.26
C ASN A 371 -3.08 17.83 -9.93
N ARG A 372 -3.37 16.70 -9.27
CA ARG A 372 -2.36 15.69 -8.95
C ARG A 372 -1.78 15.02 -10.19
N LEU A 373 -2.61 14.74 -11.19
CA LEU A 373 -2.16 14.20 -12.48
C LEU A 373 -1.34 15.23 -13.28
N LYS A 374 -1.67 16.53 -13.20
CA LYS A 374 -0.84 17.61 -13.75
C LYS A 374 0.53 17.69 -13.06
N GLU A 375 0.59 17.55 -11.73
CA GLU A 375 1.87 17.41 -11.01
C GLU A 375 2.65 16.18 -11.48
N TYR A 376 1.98 15.05 -11.74
CA TYR A 376 2.65 13.86 -12.27
C TYR A 376 3.20 14.04 -13.68
N ILE A 377 2.54 14.82 -14.55
CA ILE A 377 3.15 15.22 -15.84
C ILE A 377 4.45 15.98 -15.57
N ALA A 378 4.45 16.97 -14.67
CA ALA A 378 5.66 17.71 -14.34
C ALA A 378 6.78 16.80 -13.81
N TYR A 379 6.45 15.78 -12.99
CA TYR A 379 7.42 14.77 -12.56
C TYR A 379 7.95 13.96 -13.74
N ILE A 380 7.08 13.49 -14.65
CA ILE A 380 7.47 12.72 -15.83
C ILE A 380 8.37 13.54 -16.76
N ASP A 381 8.02 14.80 -17.02
CA ASP A 381 8.80 15.72 -17.84
C ASP A 381 10.19 15.95 -17.24
N GLU A 382 10.27 16.19 -15.93
CA GLU A 382 11.55 16.33 -15.24
C GLU A 382 12.34 15.01 -15.20
N THR A 383 11.68 13.87 -15.05
CA THR A 383 12.31 12.54 -15.11
C THR A 383 12.92 12.31 -16.48
N ALA A 384 12.19 12.63 -17.56
CA ALA A 384 12.66 12.51 -18.93
C ALA A 384 13.82 13.48 -19.22
N GLU A 385 13.71 14.73 -18.78
CA GLU A 385 14.79 15.71 -18.88
C GLU A 385 16.04 15.24 -18.15
N THR A 386 15.90 14.74 -16.91
CA THR A 386 17.01 14.24 -16.09
C THR A 386 17.66 13.01 -16.70
N LEU A 387 16.87 12.05 -17.22
CA LEU A 387 17.42 10.90 -17.93
C LEU A 387 18.16 11.32 -19.21
N SER A 388 17.66 12.34 -19.92
CA SER A 388 18.37 12.92 -21.07
C SER A 388 19.69 13.56 -20.64
N GLN A 389 19.70 14.30 -19.52
CA GLN A 389 20.93 14.88 -18.97
C GLN A 389 21.95 13.80 -18.60
N ILE A 390 21.54 12.73 -17.93
CA ILE A 390 22.41 11.59 -17.61
C ILE A 390 22.95 10.94 -18.89
N ALA A 391 22.11 10.75 -19.92
CA ALA A 391 22.53 10.19 -21.20
C ALA A 391 23.54 11.09 -21.94
N ASP A 392 23.42 12.41 -21.80
CA ASP A 392 24.37 13.41 -22.32
C ASP A 392 25.63 13.55 -21.45
N GLY A 393 25.75 12.75 -20.38
CA GLY A 393 26.92 12.71 -19.50
C GLY A 393 26.89 13.69 -18.34
N LYS A 394 25.78 14.38 -18.09
CA LYS A 394 25.61 15.28 -16.95
C LYS A 394 25.16 14.50 -15.73
N LEU A 395 26.11 14.12 -14.89
CA LEU A 395 25.89 13.29 -13.71
C LEU A 395 25.68 14.10 -12.44
N SER A 396 25.85 15.42 -12.49
CA SER A 396 25.41 16.35 -11.45
C SER A 396 23.97 16.79 -11.68
N ILE A 397 23.03 15.95 -11.26
CA ILE A 397 21.60 16.21 -11.43
C ILE A 397 21.00 16.90 -10.21
N HIS A 398 20.06 17.82 -10.45
CA HIS A 398 19.24 18.45 -9.42
C HIS A 398 17.77 18.41 -9.82
N LEU A 399 16.96 17.73 -9.00
CA LEU A 399 15.52 17.60 -9.21
C LEU A 399 14.81 18.79 -8.54
N LYS A 400 14.06 19.57 -9.32
CA LYS A 400 13.40 20.81 -8.87
C LYS A 400 12.10 20.52 -8.12
N HIS A 401 11.46 19.39 -8.41
CA HIS A 401 10.16 19.05 -7.83
C HIS A 401 10.28 18.12 -6.60
N GLU A 402 9.32 18.22 -5.68
CA GLU A 402 9.18 17.30 -4.55
C GLU A 402 8.23 16.15 -4.88
N TYR A 403 8.82 15.00 -5.22
CA TYR A 403 8.10 13.82 -5.68
C TYR A 403 7.42 13.19 -4.48
N SER A 404 6.16 12.81 -4.65
CA SER A 404 5.34 12.31 -3.54
C SER A 404 4.61 11.02 -3.91
N GLY A 405 4.44 10.14 -2.93
CA GLY A 405 3.91 8.79 -3.15
C GLY A 405 4.90 7.90 -3.91
N GLU A 406 4.40 7.11 -4.85
CA GLU A 406 5.21 6.13 -5.59
C GLU A 406 6.32 6.77 -6.45
N PHE A 407 6.14 8.02 -6.90
CA PHE A 407 7.17 8.76 -7.65
C PHE A 407 8.43 9.05 -6.82
N GLN A 408 8.36 9.06 -5.48
CA GLN A 408 9.53 9.26 -4.63
C GLN A 408 10.59 8.15 -4.86
N LYS A 409 10.16 6.92 -5.19
CA LYS A 409 11.06 5.82 -5.55
C LYS A 409 11.84 6.14 -6.83
N ILE A 410 11.22 6.82 -7.81
CA ILE A 410 11.88 7.26 -9.05
C ILE A 410 12.92 8.34 -8.73
N LYS A 411 12.57 9.34 -7.90
CA LYS A 411 13.53 10.36 -7.42
C LYS A 411 14.76 9.71 -6.78
N THR A 412 14.57 8.76 -5.85
CA THR A 412 15.68 8.04 -5.23
C THR A 412 16.48 7.22 -6.24
N ALA A 413 15.82 6.54 -7.17
CA ALA A 413 16.51 5.75 -8.19
C ALA A 413 17.36 6.61 -9.13
N LEU A 414 16.86 7.77 -9.57
CA LEU A 414 17.62 8.72 -10.40
C LEU A 414 18.86 9.23 -9.67
N LEU A 415 18.71 9.66 -8.41
CA LEU A 415 19.84 10.12 -7.60
C LEU A 415 20.89 9.01 -7.41
N ASN A 416 20.45 7.79 -7.10
CA ASN A 416 21.36 6.64 -6.97
C ASN A 416 22.07 6.29 -8.27
N ILE A 417 21.40 6.37 -9.43
CA ILE A 417 22.03 6.17 -10.74
C ILE A 417 23.10 7.24 -10.97
N SER A 418 22.76 8.50 -10.69
CA SER A 418 23.71 9.62 -10.79
C SER A 418 24.94 9.38 -9.92
N ASP A 419 24.74 9.12 -8.63
CA ASP A 419 25.82 8.88 -7.67
C ASP A 419 26.68 7.67 -8.05
N SER A 420 26.05 6.57 -8.45
CA SER A 420 26.76 5.35 -8.84
C SER A 420 27.58 5.56 -10.12
N MET A 421 27.04 6.23 -11.12
CA MET A 421 27.79 6.59 -12.33
C MET A 421 28.92 7.56 -12.02
N ASN A 422 28.69 8.54 -11.14
CA ASN A 422 29.72 9.48 -10.69
C ASN A 422 30.89 8.75 -10.03
N GLN A 423 30.60 7.84 -9.08
CA GLN A 423 31.63 7.02 -8.43
C GLN A 423 32.42 6.16 -9.43
N VAL A 424 31.75 5.56 -10.41
CA VAL A 424 32.43 4.78 -11.46
C VAL A 424 33.35 5.68 -12.30
N MET A 425 32.88 6.85 -12.72
CA MET A 425 33.69 7.78 -13.52
C MET A 425 34.88 8.35 -12.74
N VAL A 426 34.70 8.71 -11.45
CA VAL A 426 35.78 9.10 -10.55
C VAL A 426 36.80 7.96 -10.40
N GLY A 427 36.32 6.73 -10.18
CA GLY A 427 37.20 5.55 -10.08
C GLY A 427 37.99 5.27 -11.37
N ILE A 428 37.38 5.47 -12.55
CA ILE A 428 38.07 5.35 -13.84
C ILE A 428 39.10 6.48 -14.01
N HIS A 429 38.76 7.72 -13.65
CA HIS A 429 39.70 8.84 -13.69
C HIS A 429 40.94 8.58 -12.83
N GLU A 430 40.75 8.24 -11.55
CA GLU A 430 41.85 7.92 -10.63
C GLU A 430 42.68 6.72 -11.11
N SER A 431 42.02 5.68 -11.62
CA SER A 431 42.72 4.50 -12.16
C SER A 431 43.55 4.84 -13.39
N SER A 432 43.01 5.67 -14.29
CA SER A 432 43.71 6.13 -15.50
C SER A 432 44.91 7.01 -15.15
N GLU A 433 44.76 7.92 -14.17
CA GLU A 433 45.87 8.73 -13.67
C GLU A 433 46.98 7.85 -13.09
N ARG A 434 46.64 6.84 -12.29
CA ARG A 434 47.61 5.86 -11.76
C ARG A 434 48.31 5.07 -12.86
N VAL A 435 47.59 4.64 -13.91
CA VAL A 435 48.19 3.97 -15.07
C VAL A 435 49.13 4.91 -15.80
N SER A 436 48.75 6.18 -16.00
CA SER A 436 49.61 7.19 -16.65
C SER A 436 50.90 7.43 -15.86
N VAL A 437 50.83 7.55 -14.54
CA VAL A 437 52.01 7.70 -13.67
C VAL A 437 52.88 6.44 -13.73
N GLY A 438 52.28 5.26 -13.58
CA GLY A 438 53.01 4.00 -13.64
C GLY A 438 53.68 3.74 -15.00
N ALA A 439 53.02 4.14 -16.09
CA ALA A 439 53.59 4.09 -17.43
C ALA A 439 54.79 5.05 -17.58
N ALA A 440 54.70 6.27 -17.07
CA ALA A 440 55.82 7.21 -17.09
C ALA A 440 57.02 6.71 -16.27
N GLU A 441 56.77 6.11 -15.09
CA GLU A 441 57.80 5.47 -14.28
C GLU A 441 58.45 4.28 -15.02
N LEU A 442 57.64 3.46 -15.68
CA LEU A 442 58.12 2.30 -16.44
C LEU A 442 58.93 2.70 -17.68
N ALA A 443 58.53 3.76 -18.38
CA ALA A 443 59.30 4.33 -19.49
C ALA A 443 60.67 4.85 -19.01
N SER A 444 60.69 5.57 -17.88
CA SER A 444 61.93 6.05 -17.27
C SER A 444 62.85 4.90 -16.84
N ALA A 445 62.28 3.87 -16.19
CA ALA A 445 63.02 2.67 -15.80
C ALA A 445 63.60 1.92 -17.01
N SER A 446 62.82 1.84 -18.10
CA SER A 446 63.27 1.23 -19.35
C SER A 446 64.43 2.03 -19.94
N GLN A 447 64.32 3.36 -20.03
CA GLN A 447 65.39 4.22 -20.53
C GLN A 447 66.69 4.03 -19.73
N MET A 448 66.62 4.00 -18.40
CA MET A 448 67.78 3.70 -17.54
C MET A 448 68.34 2.30 -17.81
N LEU A 449 67.50 1.31 -18.08
CA LEU A 449 67.94 -0.04 -18.43
C LEU A 449 68.64 -0.09 -19.79
N ALA A 450 68.16 0.68 -20.79
CA ALA A 450 68.82 0.79 -22.09
C ALA A 450 70.20 1.44 -21.98
N GLU A 451 70.30 2.55 -21.23
CA GLU A 451 71.58 3.22 -20.94
C GLU A 451 72.53 2.28 -20.17
N GLY A 452 72.00 1.53 -19.21
CA GLY A 452 72.77 0.51 -18.49
C GLY A 452 73.26 -0.61 -19.41
N ALA A 453 72.43 -1.08 -20.35
CA ALA A 453 72.83 -2.08 -21.34
C ALA A 453 73.91 -1.54 -22.30
N GLU A 454 73.83 -0.28 -22.72
CA GLU A 454 74.87 0.37 -23.54
C GLU A 454 76.21 0.47 -22.79
N GLN A 455 76.18 0.87 -21.52
CA GLN A 455 77.37 0.90 -20.66
C GLN A 455 77.97 -0.49 -20.45
N GLN A 456 77.12 -1.50 -20.22
CA GLN A 456 77.55 -2.89 -20.08
C GLN A 456 78.16 -3.43 -21.38
N ALA A 457 77.62 -3.07 -22.54
CA ALA A 457 78.17 -3.45 -23.83
C ALA A 457 79.60 -2.91 -24.00
N ALA A 458 79.83 -1.63 -23.69
CA ALA A 458 81.16 -1.03 -23.72
C ALA A 458 82.14 -1.72 -22.75
N ALA A 459 81.67 -2.07 -21.54
CA ALA A 459 82.47 -2.81 -20.58
C ALA A 459 82.84 -4.21 -21.07
N ILE A 460 81.91 -4.89 -21.78
CA ILE A 460 82.15 -6.19 -22.39
C ILE A 460 83.15 -6.10 -23.54
N GLU A 461 83.08 -5.08 -24.40
CA GLU A 461 84.09 -4.87 -25.44
C GLU A 461 85.50 -4.72 -24.84
N GLN A 462 85.63 -3.97 -23.75
CA GLN A 462 86.89 -3.81 -23.03
C GLN A 462 87.35 -5.13 -22.37
N LEU A 463 86.42 -5.90 -21.80
CA LEU A 463 86.72 -7.23 -21.26
C LEU A 463 87.21 -8.18 -22.35
N THR A 464 86.56 -8.22 -23.51
CA THR A 464 86.99 -9.03 -24.66
C THR A 464 88.41 -8.66 -25.10
N ALA A 465 88.72 -7.36 -25.20
CA ALA A 465 90.07 -6.90 -25.54
C ALA A 465 91.11 -7.32 -24.49
N THR A 466 90.75 -7.20 -23.21
CA THR A 466 91.61 -7.61 -22.09
C THR A 466 91.86 -9.12 -22.09
N THR A 467 90.81 -9.93 -22.24
CA THR A 467 90.89 -11.39 -22.31
C THR A 467 91.71 -11.86 -23.51
N THR A 468 91.59 -11.19 -24.66
CA THR A 468 92.43 -11.47 -25.83
C THR A 468 93.90 -11.20 -25.52
N THR A 469 94.20 -10.06 -24.88
CA THR A 469 95.58 -9.70 -24.49
C THR A 469 96.17 -10.71 -23.49
N VAL A 470 95.39 -11.11 -22.49
CA VAL A 470 95.82 -12.13 -21.52
C VAL A 470 96.02 -13.49 -22.19
N THR A 471 95.16 -13.87 -23.15
CA THR A 471 95.30 -15.11 -23.92
C THR A 471 96.62 -15.13 -24.71
N GLU A 472 96.97 -14.01 -25.35
CA GLU A 472 98.27 -13.84 -26.03
C GLU A 472 99.44 -13.93 -25.03
N GLN A 473 99.32 -13.32 -23.85
CA GLN A 473 100.34 -13.40 -22.81
C GLN A 473 100.53 -14.82 -22.27
N VAL A 474 99.45 -15.61 -22.16
CA VAL A 474 99.50 -17.02 -21.76
C VAL A 474 100.21 -17.87 -22.81
N ASP A 475 99.92 -17.67 -24.11
CA ASP A 475 100.61 -18.39 -25.18
C ASP A 475 102.10 -18.00 -25.29
N ASN A 476 102.43 -16.72 -25.08
CA ASN A 476 103.80 -16.25 -24.97
C ASN A 476 104.52 -16.89 -23.76
N SER A 477 103.85 -17.06 -22.62
CA SER A 477 104.41 -17.72 -21.44
C SER A 477 104.68 -19.21 -21.70
N ARG A 478 103.75 -19.90 -22.38
CA ARG A 478 103.93 -21.29 -22.81
C ARG A 478 105.13 -21.44 -23.73
N THR A 479 105.22 -20.61 -24.76
CA THR A 479 106.35 -20.60 -25.71
C THR A 479 107.66 -20.24 -25.00
N GLY A 480 107.63 -19.25 -24.10
CA GLY A 480 108.78 -18.85 -23.29
C GLY A 480 109.30 -19.97 -22.38
N ALA A 481 108.39 -20.75 -21.78
CA ALA A 481 108.74 -21.93 -21.00
C ALA A 481 109.39 -23.01 -21.88
N GLU A 482 108.85 -23.31 -23.06
CA GLU A 482 109.46 -24.27 -24.00
C GLU A 482 110.89 -23.88 -24.43
N VAL A 483 111.09 -22.59 -24.77
CA VAL A 483 112.41 -22.06 -25.11
C VAL A 483 113.37 -22.13 -23.93
N SER A 484 112.89 -21.80 -22.72
CA SER A 484 113.69 -21.84 -21.49
C SER A 484 114.09 -23.27 -21.13
N ALA A 485 113.20 -24.25 -21.29
CA ALA A 485 113.49 -25.66 -21.07
C ALA A 485 114.61 -26.15 -21.99
N LYS A 486 114.55 -25.77 -23.28
CA LYS A 486 115.61 -26.08 -24.25
C LYS A 486 116.94 -25.45 -23.87
N ALA A 487 116.96 -24.17 -23.49
CA ALA A 487 118.18 -23.48 -23.08
C ALA A 487 118.79 -24.10 -21.81
N THR A 488 117.95 -24.48 -20.85
CA THR A 488 118.34 -25.10 -19.57
C THR A 488 118.91 -26.51 -19.81
N SER A 489 118.30 -27.29 -20.70
CA SER A 489 118.81 -28.59 -21.14
C SER A 489 120.19 -28.48 -21.83
N GLN A 490 120.39 -27.46 -22.67
CA GLN A 490 121.69 -27.18 -23.29
C GLN A 490 122.75 -26.79 -22.25
N ALA A 491 122.39 -25.97 -21.27
CA ALA A 491 123.29 -25.59 -20.18
C ALA A 491 123.69 -26.81 -19.33
N ALA A 492 122.75 -27.70 -19.00
CA ALA A 492 123.02 -28.95 -18.30
C ALA A 492 124.09 -29.78 -19.05
N ALA A 493 123.89 -30.00 -20.35
CA ALA A 493 124.82 -30.77 -21.18
C ALA A 493 126.23 -30.14 -21.25
N MET A 494 126.32 -28.81 -21.25
CA MET A 494 127.60 -28.11 -21.24
C MET A 494 128.33 -28.26 -19.90
N ILE A 495 127.61 -28.23 -18.77
CA ILE A 495 128.19 -28.46 -17.45
C ILE A 495 128.65 -29.91 -17.31
N GLU A 496 127.88 -30.90 -17.75
CA GLU A 496 128.30 -32.31 -17.79
C GLU A 496 129.58 -32.50 -18.62
N GLN A 497 129.68 -31.82 -19.77
CA GLN A 497 130.90 -31.82 -20.57
C GLN A 497 132.10 -31.22 -19.81
N ASN A 498 131.88 -30.15 -19.04
CA ASN A 498 132.91 -29.52 -18.21
C ASN A 498 133.34 -30.41 -17.04
N GLN A 499 132.42 -31.13 -16.40
CA GLN A 499 132.78 -32.17 -15.41
C GLN A 499 133.69 -33.23 -16.05
N GLY A 500 133.39 -33.67 -17.27
CA GLY A 500 134.25 -34.58 -18.03
C GLY A 500 135.65 -34.02 -18.32
N LYS A 501 135.78 -32.70 -18.59
CA LYS A 501 137.08 -32.03 -18.76
C LYS A 501 137.84 -31.93 -17.44
N MET A 502 137.17 -31.58 -16.35
CA MET A 502 137.76 -31.50 -15.01
C MET A 502 138.28 -32.84 -14.53
N LYS A 503 137.55 -33.93 -14.83
CA LYS A 503 138.00 -35.30 -14.52
C LYS A 503 139.33 -35.61 -15.20
N ARG A 504 139.45 -35.30 -16.49
CA ARG A 504 140.72 -35.46 -17.23
C ARG A 504 141.85 -34.59 -16.66
N MET A 505 141.54 -33.40 -16.13
CA MET A 505 142.53 -32.54 -15.50
C MET A 505 143.03 -33.11 -14.17
N ILE A 506 142.13 -33.64 -13.33
CA ILE A 506 142.46 -34.36 -12.09
C ILE A 506 143.34 -35.57 -12.41
N ASP A 507 142.95 -36.38 -13.41
CA ASP A 507 143.72 -37.54 -13.85
C ASP A 507 145.15 -37.13 -14.29
N ALA A 508 145.28 -36.06 -15.09
CA ALA A 508 146.57 -35.54 -15.53
C ALA A 508 147.42 -35.00 -14.37
N MET A 509 146.83 -34.27 -13.43
CA MET A 509 147.54 -33.76 -12.24
C MET A 509 148.03 -34.90 -11.35
N ASN A 510 147.25 -35.98 -11.22
CA ASN A 510 147.65 -37.17 -10.48
C ASN A 510 148.85 -37.88 -11.17
N GLU A 511 148.86 -37.98 -12.50
CA GLU A 511 150.01 -38.52 -13.24
C GLU A 511 151.27 -37.65 -13.07
N ILE A 512 151.13 -36.31 -13.08
CA ILE A 512 152.25 -35.39 -12.80
C ILE A 512 152.74 -35.57 -11.35
N HIS A 513 151.83 -35.73 -10.39
CA HIS A 513 152.17 -36.00 -8.98
C HIS A 513 153.01 -37.28 -8.84
N ILE A 514 152.53 -38.39 -9.41
CA ILE A 514 153.24 -39.69 -9.40
C ILE A 514 154.61 -39.57 -10.07
N THR A 515 154.70 -38.89 -11.21
CA THR A 515 155.96 -38.70 -11.93
C THR A 515 156.93 -37.83 -11.15
N SER A 516 156.45 -36.78 -10.49
CA SER A 516 157.27 -35.90 -9.64
C SER A 516 157.83 -36.63 -8.43
N GLN A 517 157.04 -37.52 -7.79
CA GLN A 517 157.54 -38.39 -6.72
C GLN A 517 158.66 -39.33 -7.20
N LYS A 518 158.54 -39.89 -8.42
CA LYS A 518 159.62 -40.69 -9.01
C LYS A 518 160.89 -39.87 -9.22
N VAL A 519 160.76 -38.60 -9.62
CA VAL A 519 161.91 -37.67 -9.74
C VAL A 519 162.60 -37.47 -8.40
N VAL A 520 161.87 -37.29 -7.29
CA VAL A 520 162.47 -37.21 -5.94
C VAL A 520 163.35 -38.43 -5.65
N GLY A 521 162.89 -39.63 -6.01
CA GLY A 521 163.69 -40.86 -5.86
C GLY A 521 164.98 -40.87 -6.70
N ILE A 522 164.92 -40.33 -7.92
CA ILE A 522 166.11 -40.19 -8.78
C ILE A 522 167.09 -39.18 -8.17
N ILE A 523 166.60 -38.03 -7.69
CA ILE A 523 167.42 -37.00 -7.06
C ILE A 523 168.10 -37.54 -5.79
N GLN A 524 167.40 -38.33 -4.97
CA GLN A 524 168.01 -39.01 -3.81
C GLN A 524 169.14 -39.93 -4.24
N THR A 525 168.96 -40.69 -5.33
CA THR A 525 170.02 -41.54 -5.89
C THR A 525 171.23 -40.72 -6.34
N ILE A 526 171.02 -39.55 -6.96
CA ILE A 526 172.11 -38.64 -7.36
C ILE A 526 172.85 -38.08 -6.14
N GLU A 527 172.13 -37.69 -5.08
CA GLU A 527 172.72 -37.23 -3.83
C GLU A 527 173.60 -38.32 -3.19
N ASP A 528 173.10 -39.57 -3.17
CA ASP A 528 173.84 -40.72 -2.65
C ASP A 528 175.12 -40.98 -3.46
N ILE A 529 175.04 -40.91 -4.80
CA ILE A 529 176.21 -41.03 -5.69
C ILE A 529 177.21 -39.90 -5.42
N ALA A 530 176.74 -38.66 -5.27
CA ALA A 530 177.59 -37.50 -4.98
C ALA A 530 178.27 -37.65 -3.62
N SER A 531 177.56 -38.08 -2.58
CA SER A 531 178.11 -38.35 -1.25
C SER A 531 179.18 -39.46 -1.28
N GLN A 532 178.91 -40.57 -1.99
CA GLN A 532 179.88 -41.64 -2.21
C GLN A 532 181.12 -41.16 -2.98
N THR A 533 180.92 -40.33 -4.01
CA THR A 533 182.02 -39.76 -4.81
C THR A 533 182.89 -38.82 -3.98
N ASN A 534 182.28 -38.03 -3.09
CA ASN A 534 183.02 -37.18 -2.15
C ASN A 534 183.84 -38.00 -1.14
N LEU A 535 183.30 -39.12 -0.62
CA LEU A 535 184.05 -40.03 0.24
C LEU A 535 185.22 -40.71 -0.50
N LEU A 536 185.01 -41.13 -1.74
CA LEU A 536 186.06 -41.70 -2.60
C LEU A 536 187.17 -40.68 -2.89
N SER A 537 186.77 -39.44 -3.22
CA SER A 537 187.70 -38.32 -3.41
C SER A 537 188.49 -38.02 -2.14
N LEU A 538 187.84 -37.96 -0.97
CA LEU A 538 188.52 -37.69 0.30
C LEU A 538 189.55 -38.78 0.60
N ASN A 539 189.20 -40.06 0.38
CA ASN A 539 190.14 -41.17 0.50
C ASN A 539 191.32 -41.03 -0.48
N ALA A 540 191.06 -40.61 -1.72
CA ALA A 540 192.11 -40.37 -2.72
C ALA A 540 193.00 -39.17 -2.37
N SER A 541 192.45 -38.08 -1.83
CA SER A 541 193.21 -36.91 -1.34
C SER A 541 194.10 -37.26 -0.16
N ILE A 542 193.63 -38.10 0.77
CA ILE A 542 194.42 -38.61 1.90
C ILE A 542 195.60 -39.45 1.39
N GLU A 543 195.36 -40.37 0.45
CA GLU A 543 196.43 -41.24 -0.07
C GLU A 543 197.43 -40.45 -0.94
N ALA A 544 196.97 -39.43 -1.66
CA ALA A 544 197.84 -38.51 -2.40
C ALA A 544 198.72 -37.65 -1.47
N ALA A 545 198.20 -37.20 -0.31
CA ALA A 545 199.01 -36.54 0.71
C ALA A 545 200.08 -37.47 1.33
N ARG A 546 199.77 -38.77 1.42
CA ARG A 546 200.65 -39.81 1.94
C ARG A 546 201.81 -40.15 0.99
N ALA A 547 201.61 -39.99 -0.32
CA ALA A 547 202.62 -40.20 -1.36
C ALA A 547 203.63 -39.03 -1.52
N GLY A 548 203.50 -37.95 -0.74
CA GLY A 548 204.46 -36.83 -0.72
C GLY A 548 204.57 -36.06 -2.05
N GLU A 549 205.79 -35.67 -2.46
CA GLU A 549 206.04 -34.89 -3.69
C GLU A 549 205.48 -35.53 -4.97
N ALA A 550 205.42 -36.87 -5.04
CA ALA A 550 204.89 -37.60 -6.20
C ALA A 550 203.36 -37.56 -6.30
N GLY A 551 202.64 -37.31 -5.20
CA GLY A 551 201.18 -37.33 -5.12
C GLY A 551 200.50 -35.97 -5.36
N LYS A 552 201.27 -34.87 -5.47
CA LYS A 552 200.72 -33.50 -5.57
C LYS A 552 199.72 -33.32 -6.71
N GLY A 553 199.97 -33.88 -7.89
CA GLY A 553 199.05 -33.79 -9.03
C GLY A 553 197.74 -34.56 -8.80
N PHE A 554 197.82 -35.74 -8.16
CA PHE A 554 196.65 -36.55 -7.80
C PHE A 554 195.82 -35.93 -6.67
N ALA A 555 196.47 -35.29 -5.69
CA ALA A 555 195.79 -34.60 -4.60
C ALA A 555 194.90 -33.45 -5.13
N VAL A 556 195.39 -32.68 -6.11
CA VAL A 556 194.62 -31.60 -6.73
C VAL A 556 193.40 -32.14 -7.47
N VAL A 557 193.55 -33.23 -8.24
CA VAL A 557 192.42 -33.85 -8.94
C VAL A 557 191.40 -34.44 -7.97
N ALA A 558 191.86 -35.09 -6.90
CA ALA A 558 190.98 -35.65 -5.87
C ALA A 558 190.21 -34.53 -5.14
N ASP A 559 190.85 -33.45 -4.73
CA ASP A 559 190.20 -32.30 -4.09
C ASP A 559 189.16 -31.64 -5.02
N GLU A 560 189.49 -31.51 -6.32
CA GLU A 560 188.55 -30.98 -7.33
C GLU A 560 187.34 -31.91 -7.52
N ILE A 561 187.53 -33.24 -7.56
CA ILE A 561 186.43 -34.23 -7.62
C ILE A 561 185.55 -34.16 -6.36
N GLY A 562 186.15 -33.97 -5.18
CA GLY A 562 185.41 -33.85 -3.92
C GLY A 562 184.57 -32.59 -3.89
N LYS A 563 185.14 -31.47 -4.34
CA LYS A 563 184.42 -30.20 -4.50
C LYS A 563 183.27 -30.32 -5.51
N LEU A 564 183.49 -30.96 -6.67
CA LEU A 564 182.45 -31.27 -7.66
C LEU A 564 181.34 -32.16 -7.08
N ALA A 565 181.71 -33.13 -6.24
CA ALA A 565 180.77 -34.02 -5.58
C ALA A 565 179.93 -33.30 -4.51
N LEU A 566 180.54 -32.42 -3.71
CA LEU A 566 179.84 -31.52 -2.78
C LEU A 566 178.90 -30.56 -3.52
N GLU A 567 179.35 -29.96 -4.62
CA GLU A 567 178.51 -29.11 -5.47
C GLU A 567 177.36 -29.89 -6.10
N SER A 568 177.59 -31.14 -6.53
CA SER A 568 176.56 -32.03 -7.08
C SER A 568 175.52 -32.42 -6.03
N SER A 569 175.95 -32.76 -4.81
CA SER A 569 175.05 -33.05 -3.68
C SER A 569 174.21 -31.81 -3.31
N LYS A 570 174.82 -30.63 -3.29
CA LYS A 570 174.12 -29.36 -3.04
C LYS A 570 173.10 -29.06 -4.15
N ALA A 571 173.45 -29.26 -5.41
CA ALA A 571 172.54 -29.07 -6.55
C ALA A 571 171.38 -30.09 -6.54
N ALA A 572 171.67 -31.35 -6.18
CA ALA A 572 170.65 -32.39 -5.99
C ALA A 572 169.67 -32.00 -4.88
N ASN A 573 170.17 -31.58 -3.71
CA ASN A 573 169.31 -31.12 -2.60
C ASN A 573 168.45 -29.91 -2.97
N ASN A 574 169.02 -28.90 -3.64
CA ASN A 574 168.23 -27.77 -4.14
C ASN A 574 167.14 -28.22 -5.14
N THR A 575 167.44 -29.20 -6.00
CA THR A 575 166.45 -29.76 -6.94
C THR A 575 165.36 -30.54 -6.20
N LYS A 576 165.73 -31.31 -5.18
CA LYS A 576 164.78 -32.03 -4.31
C LYS A 576 163.80 -31.06 -3.66
N GLU A 577 164.28 -29.97 -3.08
CA GLU A 577 163.44 -28.94 -2.48
C GLU A 577 162.47 -28.31 -3.49
N LEU A 578 162.95 -27.98 -4.70
CA LEU A 578 162.09 -27.46 -5.78
C LEU A 578 161.01 -28.46 -6.23
N ILE A 579 161.33 -29.75 -6.29
CA ILE A 579 160.34 -30.80 -6.61
C ILE A 579 159.35 -31.00 -5.46
N GLU A 580 159.78 -30.94 -4.20
CA GLU A 580 158.86 -30.99 -3.05
C GLU A 580 157.92 -29.78 -3.02
N ILE A 581 158.39 -28.59 -3.38
CA ILE A 581 157.53 -27.42 -3.63
C ILE A 581 156.55 -27.72 -4.77
N SER A 582 157.02 -28.27 -5.89
CA SER A 582 156.17 -28.60 -7.04
C SER A 582 155.08 -29.62 -6.68
N ILE A 583 155.39 -30.66 -5.89
CA ILE A 583 154.42 -31.63 -5.38
C ILE A 583 153.35 -30.95 -4.52
N ARG A 584 153.73 -30.01 -3.65
CA ARG A 584 152.77 -29.23 -2.85
C ARG A 584 151.84 -28.39 -3.74
N GLU A 585 152.38 -27.74 -4.77
CA GLU A 585 151.57 -26.95 -5.71
C GLU A 585 150.63 -27.83 -6.56
N ILE A 586 151.07 -29.03 -6.98
CA ILE A 586 150.21 -30.00 -7.67
C ILE A 586 149.06 -30.46 -6.75
N ASN A 587 149.34 -30.76 -5.47
CA ASN A 587 148.31 -31.14 -4.51
C ASN A 587 147.28 -30.03 -4.28
N LYS A 588 147.72 -28.77 -4.19
CA LYS A 588 146.82 -27.61 -4.14
C LYS A 588 145.97 -27.52 -5.41
N GLY A 589 146.58 -27.70 -6.59
CA GLY A 589 145.87 -27.71 -7.86
C GLY A 589 144.82 -28.82 -7.95
N ASN A 590 145.13 -30.01 -7.41
CA ASN A 590 144.19 -31.13 -7.36
C ASN A 590 143.01 -30.85 -6.42
N ALA A 591 143.26 -30.25 -5.24
CA ALA A 591 142.20 -29.84 -4.33
C ALA A 591 141.25 -28.82 -4.98
N ILE A 592 141.80 -27.77 -5.62
CA ILE A 592 141.00 -26.78 -6.37
C ILE A 592 140.18 -27.45 -7.48
N ALA A 593 140.75 -28.45 -8.16
CA ALA A 593 140.05 -29.16 -9.23
C ALA A 593 138.88 -30.01 -8.72
N VAL A 594 139.03 -30.64 -7.55
CA VAL A 594 137.95 -31.36 -6.87
C VAL A 594 136.86 -30.39 -6.41
N ASP A 595 137.22 -29.29 -5.74
CA ASP A 595 136.24 -28.27 -5.30
C ASP A 595 135.45 -27.69 -6.49
N THR A 596 136.12 -27.51 -7.64
CA THR A 596 135.47 -27.08 -8.89
C THR A 596 134.53 -28.16 -9.43
N MET A 597 134.87 -29.44 -9.31
CA MET A 597 134.00 -30.56 -9.70
C MET A 597 132.72 -30.58 -8.87
N ASP A 598 132.84 -30.42 -7.55
CA ASP A 598 131.70 -30.38 -6.63
C ASP A 598 130.78 -29.18 -6.95
N SER A 599 131.37 -28.02 -7.21
CA SER A 599 130.63 -26.82 -7.63
C SER A 599 129.87 -27.03 -8.96
N LEU A 600 130.47 -27.75 -9.91
CA LEU A 600 129.79 -28.12 -11.16
C LEU A 600 128.65 -29.11 -10.92
N GLN A 601 128.80 -30.04 -9.98
CA GLN A 601 127.73 -30.99 -9.62
C GLN A 601 126.54 -30.28 -8.95
N GLU A 602 126.79 -29.33 -8.05
CA GLU A 602 125.75 -28.47 -7.49
C GLU A 602 125.05 -27.67 -8.59
N SER A 603 125.81 -27.16 -9.57
CA SER A 603 125.24 -26.43 -10.72
C SER A 603 124.31 -27.29 -11.57
N VAL A 604 124.64 -28.56 -11.82
CA VAL A 604 123.74 -29.50 -12.52
C VAL A 604 122.44 -29.70 -11.73
N SER A 605 122.53 -29.88 -10.42
CA SER A 605 121.36 -30.02 -9.54
C SER A 605 120.46 -28.78 -9.58
N ALA A 606 121.06 -27.58 -9.51
CA ALA A 606 120.34 -26.31 -9.61
C ALA A 606 119.63 -26.16 -10.97
N ILE A 607 120.31 -26.49 -12.08
CA ILE A 607 119.73 -26.47 -13.42
C ILE A 607 118.57 -27.45 -13.56
N LYS A 608 118.67 -28.65 -12.96
CA LYS A 608 117.56 -29.62 -12.95
C LYS A 608 116.33 -29.03 -12.24
N HIS A 609 116.52 -28.39 -11.10
CA HIS A 609 115.42 -27.76 -10.36
C HIS A 609 114.79 -26.59 -11.16
N VAL A 610 115.61 -25.79 -11.85
CA VAL A 610 115.10 -24.75 -12.77
C VAL A 610 114.26 -25.37 -13.89
N ASN A 611 114.68 -26.50 -14.45
CA ASN A 611 113.93 -27.19 -15.50
C ASN A 611 112.58 -27.74 -14.99
N GLU A 612 112.51 -28.22 -13.74
CA GLU A 612 111.25 -28.64 -13.11
C GLU A 612 110.27 -27.46 -12.97
N MET A 613 110.73 -26.30 -12.48
CA MET A 613 109.90 -25.08 -12.39
C MET A 613 109.41 -24.58 -13.76
N ILE A 614 110.23 -24.72 -14.81
CA ILE A 614 109.83 -24.37 -16.18
C ILE A 614 108.73 -25.31 -16.69
N GLN A 615 108.80 -26.61 -16.38
CA GLN A 615 107.75 -27.57 -16.75
C GLN A 615 106.43 -27.27 -16.03
N GLU A 616 106.49 -26.91 -14.74
CA GLU A 616 105.32 -26.47 -13.98
C GLU A 616 104.71 -25.20 -14.60
N THR A 617 105.53 -24.21 -14.95
CA THR A 617 105.09 -22.99 -15.66
C THR A 617 104.38 -23.30 -16.98
N ALA A 618 104.90 -24.25 -17.76
CA ALA A 618 104.28 -24.68 -19.02
C ALA A 618 102.92 -25.37 -18.80
N ALA A 619 102.82 -26.19 -17.75
CA ALA A 619 101.56 -26.85 -17.38
C ALA A 619 100.51 -25.83 -16.92
N ASP A 620 100.89 -24.87 -16.07
CA ASP A 620 100.01 -23.80 -15.61
C ASP A 620 99.53 -22.92 -16.77
N ALA A 621 100.41 -22.59 -17.71
CA ALA A 621 100.05 -21.83 -18.91
C ALA A 621 99.02 -22.60 -19.78
N ALA A 622 99.14 -23.93 -19.89
CA ALA A 622 98.16 -24.74 -20.61
C ALA A 622 96.77 -24.73 -19.94
N VAL A 623 96.73 -24.80 -18.60
CA VAL A 623 95.46 -24.70 -17.84
C VAL A 623 94.86 -23.30 -17.97
N GLN A 624 95.68 -22.24 -17.87
CA GLN A 624 95.22 -20.87 -18.07
C GLN A 624 94.65 -20.64 -19.48
N ALA A 625 95.23 -21.24 -20.51
CA ALA A 625 94.72 -21.12 -21.88
C ALA A 625 93.30 -21.70 -22.02
N GLU A 626 93.03 -22.86 -21.41
CA GLU A 626 91.68 -23.43 -21.40
C GLU A 626 90.70 -22.56 -20.59
N ASN A 627 91.14 -22.01 -19.45
CA ASN A 627 90.33 -21.07 -18.67
C ASN A 627 90.01 -19.79 -19.46
N MET A 628 90.95 -19.28 -20.25
CA MET A 628 90.72 -18.11 -21.12
C MET A 628 89.68 -18.41 -22.20
N LYS A 629 89.68 -19.62 -22.76
CA LYS A 629 88.67 -20.06 -23.73
C LYS A 629 87.27 -20.13 -23.11
N GLN A 630 87.15 -20.63 -21.89
CA GLN A 630 85.88 -20.65 -21.17
C GLN A 630 85.39 -19.23 -20.83
N LEU A 631 86.30 -18.34 -20.42
CA LEU A 631 85.97 -16.92 -20.21
C LEU A 631 85.45 -16.27 -21.49
N GLN A 632 86.04 -16.56 -22.65
CA GLN A 632 85.58 -16.01 -23.92
C GLN A 632 84.14 -16.44 -24.25
N ILE A 633 83.79 -17.72 -24.04
CA ILE A 633 82.41 -18.21 -24.19
C ILE A 633 81.46 -17.49 -23.21
N GLY A 634 81.86 -17.34 -21.95
CA GLY A 634 81.05 -16.63 -20.95
C GLY A 634 80.81 -15.16 -21.29
N ILE A 635 81.82 -14.48 -21.86
CA ILE A 635 81.69 -13.10 -22.36
C ILE A 635 80.67 -13.03 -23.50
N GLU A 636 80.66 -13.98 -24.44
CA GLU A 636 79.68 -14.02 -25.54
C GLU A 636 78.24 -14.26 -25.06
N GLU A 637 78.05 -15.04 -23.99
CA GLU A 637 76.74 -15.23 -23.36
C GLU A 637 76.25 -13.96 -22.67
N ILE A 638 77.12 -13.27 -21.93
CA ILE A 638 76.80 -11.98 -21.30
C ILE A 638 76.46 -10.94 -22.36
N ALA A 639 77.22 -10.88 -23.46
CA ALA A 639 76.95 -9.98 -24.57
C ALA A 639 75.55 -10.19 -25.17
N ARG A 640 75.12 -11.45 -25.35
CA ARG A 640 73.75 -11.78 -25.78
C ARG A 640 72.70 -11.30 -24.77
N GLY A 641 72.90 -11.53 -23.48
CA GLY A 641 71.98 -11.06 -22.44
C GLY A 641 71.85 -9.53 -22.38
N ILE A 642 72.94 -8.79 -22.63
CA ILE A 642 72.90 -7.32 -22.73
C ILE A 642 72.07 -6.87 -23.94
N GLN A 643 72.21 -7.56 -25.08
CA GLN A 643 71.44 -7.27 -26.28
C GLN A 643 69.94 -7.53 -26.08
N ASP A 644 69.59 -8.64 -25.41
CA ASP A 644 68.21 -8.96 -25.04
C ASP A 644 67.63 -7.91 -24.07
N ASN A 645 68.41 -7.46 -23.07
CA ASN A 645 68.00 -6.37 -22.16
C ASN A 645 67.75 -5.06 -22.90
N SER A 646 68.60 -4.71 -23.87
CA SER A 646 68.43 -3.51 -24.70
C SER A 646 67.15 -3.59 -25.52
N ALA A 647 66.89 -4.72 -26.19
CA ALA A 647 65.67 -4.95 -26.96
C ALA A 647 64.42 -4.93 -26.08
N ALA A 648 64.45 -5.62 -24.94
CA ALA A 648 63.34 -5.66 -23.99
C ALA A 648 63.05 -4.28 -23.39
N SER A 649 64.08 -3.48 -23.12
CA SER A 649 63.93 -2.10 -22.67
C SER A 649 63.22 -1.24 -23.72
N GLN A 650 63.63 -1.32 -25.00
CA GLN A 650 62.98 -0.57 -26.07
C GLN A 650 61.51 -0.96 -26.24
N GLU A 651 61.19 -2.25 -26.19
CA GLU A 651 59.82 -2.76 -26.26
C GLU A 651 58.98 -2.32 -25.05
N THR A 652 59.55 -2.35 -23.85
CA THR A 652 58.87 -1.90 -22.62
C THR A 652 58.62 -0.40 -22.65
N SER A 653 59.55 0.39 -23.17
CA SER A 653 59.38 1.83 -23.37
C SER A 653 58.23 2.13 -24.33
N ALA A 654 58.18 1.46 -25.49
CA ALA A 654 57.09 1.61 -26.46
C ALA A 654 55.73 1.20 -25.88
N THR A 655 55.68 0.09 -25.13
CA THR A 655 54.46 -0.35 -24.44
C THR A 655 54.02 0.66 -23.38
N SER A 656 54.97 1.28 -22.68
CA SER A 656 54.69 2.33 -21.69
C SER A 656 54.10 3.59 -22.33
N GLU A 657 54.62 4.01 -23.49
CA GLU A 657 54.03 5.11 -24.26
C GLU A 657 52.59 4.79 -24.70
N GLU A 658 52.33 3.55 -25.11
CA GLU A 658 50.99 3.11 -25.47
C GLU A 658 50.04 3.08 -24.27
N LEU A 659 50.49 2.60 -23.10
CA LEU A 659 49.71 2.64 -21.86
C LEU A 659 49.39 4.08 -21.42
N ALA A 660 50.36 4.99 -21.51
CA ALA A 660 50.14 6.41 -21.22
C ALA A 660 49.11 7.03 -22.18
N SER A 661 49.18 6.68 -23.47
CA SER A 661 48.20 7.09 -24.48
C SER A 661 46.80 6.55 -24.17
N GLN A 662 46.67 5.27 -23.81
CA GLN A 662 45.38 4.67 -23.44
C GLN A 662 44.80 5.30 -22.17
N ALA A 663 45.64 5.60 -21.17
CA ALA A 663 45.23 6.30 -19.97
C ALA A 663 44.72 7.72 -20.27
N GLU A 664 45.39 8.45 -21.17
CA GLU A 664 44.93 9.77 -21.61
C GLU A 664 43.61 9.68 -22.39
N ILE A 665 43.44 8.68 -23.26
CA ILE A 665 42.17 8.43 -23.96
C ILE A 665 41.04 8.15 -22.96
N LEU A 666 41.26 7.31 -21.96
CA LEU A 666 40.30 7.06 -20.88
C LEU A 666 39.95 8.34 -20.13
N ASN A 667 40.95 9.14 -19.77
CA ASN A 667 40.74 10.42 -19.10
C ASN A 667 39.91 11.39 -19.97
N GLN A 668 40.19 11.47 -21.27
CA GLN A 668 39.39 12.26 -22.22
C GLN A 668 37.96 11.76 -22.36
N MET A 669 37.73 10.45 -22.30
CA MET A 669 36.38 9.89 -22.29
C MET A 669 35.63 10.24 -21.01
N VAL A 670 36.29 10.20 -19.84
CA VAL A 670 35.70 10.60 -18.56
C VAL A 670 35.42 12.11 -18.53
N LYS A 671 36.29 12.96 -19.09
CA LYS A 671 36.10 14.42 -19.18
C LYS A 671 34.85 14.85 -19.97
N LYS A 672 34.25 13.95 -20.78
CA LYS A 672 32.95 14.22 -21.42
C LYS A 672 31.79 14.22 -20.44
N PHE A 673 31.98 13.64 -19.24
CA PHE A 673 30.99 13.61 -18.19
C PHE A 673 31.17 14.80 -17.24
N GLU A 674 30.09 15.51 -16.93
CA GLU A 674 30.05 16.53 -15.90
C GLU A 674 29.82 15.83 -14.55
N LEU A 675 30.92 15.61 -13.82
CA LEU A 675 30.94 15.00 -12.48
C LEU A 675 30.55 16.02 -11.40
N CYS A 676 30.18 15.53 -10.21
CA CYS A 676 29.74 16.35 -9.08
C CYS A 676 30.90 16.91 -8.28
#